data_AF-A0A2S4JJH5-F1
#
_entry.id   AF-A0A2S4JJH5-F1
#
_cell.length_a   1.000
_cell.length_b   1.000
_cell.length_c   1.000
_cell.angle_alpha   90.00
_cell.angle_beta   90.00
_cell.angle_gamma   90.00
#
_symmetry.space_group_name_H-M   'P 1'
#
loop_
_entity.id
_entity.type
_entity.pdbx_description
1 polymer ?
#
loop_
_entity_poly.entity_id
_entity_poly.type
_entity_poly.pdbx_seq_one_letter_code
_entity_poly.pdbx_strand_id
1 'polypeptide(L)'
;MIGGYARLRVQEQVRAVAFIIAYLIIFQLLILRAPLGDALALTLGVSAVVIGLALFLEGLVLGLMPLGELAGVKLPQRVGLAVILLFGLFVGLGSTLAEPAFAALRLAGRDVTPWGSPLLYVLLEQHSYTVILSIAGGVGVAVALGMLRFSLGFSLKPLVFSLIPLLLILSLIASRDPKVRSVIGLAWDSGAVTTGPVTVPLVLALGIGVSRSSGNRGEGGGFGVIMLASALPVASVLLLAMALAPSVPDPVEEEHFFSPAYRERALGVVIDEGTLLRSAFSQGSEAGRRAFFSDGRSYEETLHELGSDFALRESLLEGISFRDWVNHRASDFERRLLDEYPLENFSGEGERSGRGVFSRELQGALRAVVPISALLIALLFLLRERPRYIDEVLLGIVFALLGMAFLTSGIHFGLGPLGDMVGREIPRAYRSSERGSDRIVIDRFDPELVFESISADGEREQFFFYHRGDQPQAIPFRPEQFDPHRQRYEHRLQLPPLFGPNLTALGIALVLLFAFGLGFGSTLAEPALRALGRTVEELTVGTIRGQEVVLAVSIGVGVGIVAGVCRILFDFPLLWILGPAYLVLLLLTAVSSELMTSISWDCGGVTTGPVTVPLVLALGLGLGGELATLEGFGVLALASAFPIISVQLFGLIAQFRQGQAIAPDQEAQ
;
A
#
# COMPACT_ATOMS: atom_id res chain seq x y z
N MET A 1 -11.67 35.00 -15.14
CA MET A 1 -12.55 33.91 -14.63
C MET A 1 -11.80 32.59 -14.48
N ILE A 2 -11.14 32.06 -15.52
CA ILE A 2 -10.40 30.77 -15.48
C ILE A 2 -9.34 30.71 -14.36
N GLY A 3 -8.52 31.76 -14.19
CA GLY A 3 -7.51 31.79 -13.13
C GLY A 3 -8.09 31.76 -11.70
N GLY A 4 -9.30 32.30 -11.50
CA GLY A 4 -9.98 32.23 -10.20
C GLY A 4 -10.49 30.83 -9.88
N TYR A 5 -11.07 30.16 -10.88
CA TYR A 5 -11.51 28.76 -10.77
C TYR A 5 -10.34 27.81 -10.52
N ALA A 6 -9.27 27.91 -11.32
CA ALA A 6 -8.06 27.10 -11.16
C ALA A 6 -7.43 27.29 -9.77
N ARG A 7 -7.36 28.54 -9.30
CA ARG A 7 -6.87 28.85 -7.95
C ARG A 7 -7.70 28.17 -6.87
N LEU A 8 -9.04 28.19 -6.99
CA LEU A 8 -9.92 27.57 -6.02
C LEU A 8 -9.70 26.05 -5.95
N ARG A 9 -9.62 25.38 -7.11
CA ARG A 9 -9.35 23.93 -7.20
C ARG A 9 -8.01 23.56 -6.59
N VAL A 10 -6.95 24.28 -6.92
CA VAL A 10 -5.63 24.04 -6.34
C VAL A 10 -5.64 24.30 -4.85
N GLN A 11 -6.32 25.34 -4.36
CA GLN A 11 -6.44 25.61 -2.92
C GLN A 11 -7.18 24.50 -2.17
N GLU A 12 -8.21 23.90 -2.77
CA GLU A 12 -8.90 22.73 -2.20
C GLU A 12 -7.93 21.55 -2.05
N GLN A 13 -7.10 21.28 -3.07
CA GLN A 13 -6.11 20.19 -3.02
C GLN A 13 -4.97 20.49 -2.05
N VAL A 14 -4.45 21.73 -2.03
CA VAL A 14 -3.45 22.15 -1.04
C VAL A 14 -3.99 21.93 0.36
N ARG A 15 -5.21 22.37 0.66
CA ARG A 15 -5.81 22.17 1.99
C ARG A 15 -5.99 20.69 2.33
N ALA A 16 -6.34 19.87 1.34
CA ALA A 16 -6.47 18.43 1.53
C ALA A 16 -5.13 17.78 1.92
N VAL A 17 -4.06 18.02 1.16
CA VAL A 17 -2.78 17.35 1.38
C VAL A 17 -1.91 18.04 2.45
N ALA A 18 -2.12 19.34 2.72
CA ALA A 18 -1.32 20.10 3.68
C ALA A 18 -1.34 19.51 5.10
N PHE A 19 -2.49 18.99 5.55
CA PHE A 19 -2.57 18.36 6.87
C PHE A 19 -1.62 17.17 6.96
N ILE A 20 -1.68 16.25 6.00
CA ILE A 20 -0.87 15.02 6.03
C ILE A 20 0.62 15.34 5.85
N ILE A 21 0.99 16.28 4.97
CA ILE A 21 2.39 16.70 4.79
C ILE A 21 2.92 17.34 6.07
N ALA A 22 2.18 18.29 6.66
CA ALA A 22 2.59 18.94 7.89
C ALA A 22 2.73 17.93 9.03
N TYR A 23 1.78 17.00 9.13
CA TYR A 23 1.81 15.92 10.11
C TYR A 23 3.07 15.06 9.97
N LEU A 24 3.40 14.62 8.75
CA LEU A 24 4.60 13.84 8.45
C LEU A 24 5.89 14.59 8.77
N ILE A 25 6.01 15.85 8.33
CA ILE A 25 7.20 16.68 8.57
C ILE A 25 7.40 16.93 10.08
N ILE A 26 6.32 17.27 10.80
CA ILE A 26 6.38 17.49 12.25
C ILE A 26 6.83 16.21 12.96
N PHE A 27 6.28 15.06 12.59
CA PHE A 27 6.66 13.79 13.16
C PHE A 27 8.14 13.46 12.88
N GLN A 28 8.58 13.62 11.63
CA GLN A 28 9.96 13.34 11.23
C GLN A 28 10.98 14.26 11.94
N LEU A 29 10.70 15.57 12.02
CA LEU A 29 11.64 16.53 12.60
C LEU A 29 11.62 16.56 14.13
N LEU A 30 10.43 16.56 14.75
CA LEU A 30 10.31 16.71 16.21
C LEU A 30 10.42 15.38 16.95
N ILE A 31 9.80 14.32 16.41
CA ILE A 31 9.71 13.03 17.10
C ILE A 31 10.89 12.14 16.71
N LEU A 32 11.10 11.89 15.42
CA LEU A 32 12.17 11.00 14.96
C LEU A 32 13.55 11.68 14.97
N ARG A 33 13.60 13.03 14.97
CA ARG A 33 14.84 13.83 14.87
C ARG A 33 15.72 13.40 13.70
N ALA A 34 15.09 12.93 12.62
CA ALA A 34 15.75 12.47 11.42
C ALA A 34 15.77 13.60 10.37
N PRO A 35 16.91 13.86 9.69
CA PRO A 35 16.96 14.85 8.62
C PRO A 35 16.07 14.41 7.44
N LEU A 36 15.45 15.39 6.77
CA LEU A 36 14.76 15.15 5.51
C LEU A 36 15.81 14.92 4.41
N GLY A 37 15.89 13.69 3.89
CA GLY A 37 16.67 13.39 2.70
C GLY A 37 16.09 14.12 1.47
N ASP A 38 16.96 14.78 0.69
CA ASP A 38 16.63 15.50 -0.55
C ASP A 38 15.34 16.34 -0.49
N ALA A 39 15.33 17.35 0.41
CA ALA A 39 14.18 18.22 0.65
C ALA A 39 13.64 18.92 -0.62
N LEU A 40 14.49 19.12 -1.63
CA LEU A 40 14.10 19.71 -2.92
C LEU A 40 13.26 18.73 -3.73
N ALA A 41 13.74 17.49 -3.91
CA ALA A 41 12.98 16.45 -4.59
C ALA A 41 11.64 16.20 -3.89
N LEU A 42 11.64 16.18 -2.56
CA LEU A 42 10.43 16.03 -1.77
C LEU A 42 9.41 17.15 -2.03
N THR A 43 9.86 18.40 -1.95
CA THR A 43 9.00 19.58 -2.15
C THR A 43 8.43 19.63 -3.56
N LEU A 44 9.25 19.31 -4.57
CA LEU A 44 8.81 19.23 -5.96
C LEU A 44 7.82 18.07 -6.16
N GLY A 45 8.09 16.90 -5.58
CA GLY A 45 7.21 15.73 -5.65
C GLY A 45 5.84 16.01 -5.04
N VAL A 46 5.81 16.57 -3.83
CA VAL A 46 4.58 16.98 -3.14
C VAL A 46 3.81 18.04 -3.94
N SER A 47 4.50 19.03 -4.51
CA SER A 47 3.87 20.04 -5.37
C SER A 47 3.27 19.42 -6.64
N ALA A 48 3.95 18.45 -7.25
CA ALA A 48 3.46 17.70 -8.40
C ALA A 48 2.22 16.85 -8.05
N VAL A 49 2.15 16.25 -6.84
CA VAL A 49 0.95 15.55 -6.36
C VAL A 49 -0.25 16.50 -6.29
N VAL A 50 -0.07 17.69 -5.70
CA VAL A 50 -1.16 18.67 -5.54
C VAL A 50 -1.70 19.14 -6.90
N ILE A 51 -0.79 19.50 -7.82
CA ILE A 51 -1.16 19.94 -9.17
C ILE A 51 -1.79 18.79 -9.95
N GLY A 52 -1.19 17.59 -9.87
CA GLY A 52 -1.65 16.39 -10.53
C GLY A 52 -3.05 15.99 -10.08
N LEU A 53 -3.30 15.95 -8.77
CA LEU A 53 -4.61 15.65 -8.20
C LEU A 53 -5.67 16.67 -8.63
N ALA A 54 -5.32 17.97 -8.66
CA ALA A 54 -6.24 19.02 -9.10
C ALA A 54 -6.65 18.86 -10.56
N LEU A 55 -5.68 18.68 -11.46
CA LEU A 55 -5.93 18.47 -12.89
C LEU A 55 -6.67 17.15 -13.15
N PHE A 56 -6.29 16.10 -12.43
CA PHE A 56 -6.84 14.77 -12.62
C PHE A 56 -8.32 14.69 -12.24
N LEU A 57 -8.68 15.17 -11.05
CA LEU A 57 -10.07 15.18 -10.60
C LEU A 57 -10.95 16.07 -11.47
N GLU A 58 -10.44 17.24 -11.87
CA GLU A 58 -11.15 18.11 -12.81
C GLU A 58 -11.35 17.41 -14.16
N GLY A 59 -10.32 16.71 -14.65
CA GLY A 59 -10.40 15.92 -15.86
C GLY A 59 -11.43 14.79 -15.79
N LEU A 60 -11.54 14.12 -14.65
CA LEU A 60 -12.58 13.11 -14.41
C LEU A 60 -13.98 13.71 -14.40
N VAL A 61 -14.17 14.88 -13.77
CA VAL A 61 -15.46 15.58 -13.67
C VAL A 61 -15.93 16.07 -15.04
N LEU A 62 -15.04 16.63 -15.85
CA LEU A 62 -15.39 17.16 -17.16
C LEU A 62 -15.45 16.07 -18.24
N GLY A 63 -14.63 15.02 -18.10
CA GLY A 63 -14.43 13.99 -19.13
C GLY A 63 -15.17 12.69 -18.86
N LEU A 64 -14.65 11.86 -17.95
CA LEU A 64 -15.06 10.46 -17.80
C LEU A 64 -16.41 10.29 -17.09
N MET A 65 -16.70 11.08 -16.05
CA MET A 65 -17.96 10.96 -15.30
C MET A 65 -19.21 11.23 -16.14
N PRO A 66 -19.31 12.33 -16.93
CA PRO A 66 -20.47 12.59 -17.77
C PRO A 66 -20.72 11.48 -18.81
N LEU A 67 -19.65 10.90 -19.35
CA LEU A 67 -19.74 9.77 -20.27
C LEU A 67 -20.33 8.53 -19.57
N GLY A 68 -19.88 8.24 -18.33
CA GLY A 68 -20.39 7.15 -17.52
C GLY A 68 -21.86 7.32 -17.11
N GLU A 69 -22.25 8.52 -16.68
CA GLU A 69 -23.65 8.83 -16.32
C GLU A 69 -24.59 8.71 -17.52
N LEU A 70 -24.19 9.28 -18.66
CA LEU A 70 -24.98 9.23 -19.90
C LEU A 70 -25.13 7.79 -20.38
N ALA A 71 -24.04 7.02 -20.36
CA ALA A 71 -24.08 5.59 -20.65
C ALA A 71 -25.04 4.87 -19.70
N GLY A 72 -24.94 5.08 -18.39
CA GLY A 72 -25.78 4.40 -17.40
C GLY A 72 -27.27 4.66 -17.55
N VAL A 73 -27.67 5.90 -17.92
CA VAL A 73 -29.09 6.22 -18.11
C VAL A 73 -29.62 5.65 -19.43
N LYS A 74 -28.84 5.71 -20.51
CA LYS A 74 -29.30 5.38 -21.86
C LYS A 74 -29.17 3.91 -22.22
N LEU A 75 -28.23 3.20 -21.60
CA LEU A 75 -27.94 1.81 -21.88
C LEU A 75 -29.15 0.90 -21.59
N PRO A 76 -29.79 0.92 -20.40
CA PRO A 76 -30.93 0.06 -20.12
C PRO A 76 -32.18 0.37 -20.96
N GLN A 77 -32.26 1.58 -21.52
CA GLN A 77 -33.39 2.01 -22.35
C GLN A 77 -33.31 1.48 -23.79
N ARG A 78 -32.12 1.10 -24.27
CA ARG A 78 -31.88 0.79 -25.69
C ARG A 78 -31.35 -0.61 -25.97
N VAL A 79 -30.74 -1.29 -25.00
CA VAL A 79 -30.09 -2.60 -25.21
C VAL A 79 -30.52 -3.63 -24.18
N GLY A 80 -30.39 -4.91 -24.52
CA GLY A 80 -30.71 -6.02 -23.62
C GLY A 80 -29.68 -6.23 -22.51
N LEU A 81 -30.08 -7.00 -21.48
CA LEU A 81 -29.27 -7.29 -20.30
C LEU A 81 -27.85 -7.78 -20.62
N ALA A 82 -27.68 -8.66 -21.61
CA ALA A 82 -26.36 -9.19 -21.99
C ALA A 82 -25.37 -8.09 -22.38
N VAL A 83 -25.82 -7.05 -23.09
CA VAL A 83 -24.97 -5.92 -23.49
C VAL A 83 -24.64 -5.03 -22.30
N ILE A 84 -25.60 -4.85 -21.37
CA ILE A 84 -25.37 -4.13 -20.11
C ILE A 84 -24.28 -4.81 -19.29
N LEU A 85 -24.34 -6.14 -19.16
CA LEU A 85 -23.35 -6.92 -18.40
C LEU A 85 -21.98 -6.90 -19.07
N LEU A 86 -21.93 -7.09 -20.39
CA LEU A 86 -20.67 -7.04 -21.14
C LEU A 86 -20.03 -5.65 -21.04
N PHE A 87 -20.82 -4.60 -21.13
CA PHE A 87 -20.34 -3.23 -20.96
C PHE A 87 -19.84 -3.00 -19.54
N GLY A 88 -20.60 -3.41 -18.51
CA GLY A 88 -20.16 -3.33 -17.11
C GLY A 88 -18.84 -4.06 -16.87
N LEU A 89 -18.66 -5.24 -17.47
CA LEU A 89 -17.42 -6.01 -17.44
C LEU A 89 -16.22 -5.20 -17.98
N PHE A 90 -16.35 -4.63 -19.18
CA PHE A 90 -15.27 -3.85 -19.80
C PHE A 90 -15.04 -2.50 -19.12
N VAL A 91 -16.08 -1.85 -18.59
CA VAL A 91 -15.92 -0.62 -17.81
C VAL A 91 -15.16 -0.90 -16.53
N GLY A 92 -15.52 -1.95 -15.78
CA GLY A 92 -14.80 -2.33 -14.57
C GLY A 92 -13.35 -2.72 -14.86
N LEU A 93 -13.11 -3.54 -15.88
CA LEU A 93 -11.76 -3.91 -16.31
C LEU A 93 -10.95 -2.68 -16.72
N GLY A 94 -11.52 -1.81 -17.55
CA GLY A 94 -10.86 -0.60 -18.03
C GLY A 94 -10.59 0.41 -16.92
N SER A 95 -11.51 0.58 -15.96
CA SER A 95 -11.36 1.57 -14.89
C SER A 95 -10.26 1.16 -13.91
N THR A 96 -10.17 -0.13 -13.60
CA THR A 96 -9.11 -0.67 -12.75
C THR A 96 -7.73 -0.54 -13.41
N LEU A 97 -7.62 -0.80 -14.72
CA LEU A 97 -6.37 -0.57 -15.45
C LEU A 97 -5.99 0.92 -15.51
N ALA A 98 -6.97 1.81 -15.37
CA ALA A 98 -6.77 3.25 -15.34
C ALA A 98 -6.52 3.83 -13.94
N GLU A 99 -6.47 2.98 -12.91
CA GLU A 99 -6.34 3.42 -11.52
C GLU A 99 -4.86 3.70 -11.17
N PRO A 100 -4.46 4.94 -10.81
CA PRO A 100 -3.08 5.28 -10.51
C PRO A 100 -2.52 4.57 -9.28
N ALA A 101 -3.37 4.12 -8.35
CA ALA A 101 -2.96 3.47 -7.11
C ALA A 101 -2.17 2.16 -7.32
N PHE A 102 -2.35 1.48 -8.46
CA PHE A 102 -1.56 0.28 -8.79
C PHE A 102 -0.08 0.56 -9.05
N ALA A 103 0.31 1.81 -9.35
CA ALA A 103 1.72 2.15 -9.48
C ALA A 103 2.46 1.94 -8.14
N ALA A 104 1.83 2.32 -7.02
CA ALA A 104 2.40 2.08 -5.69
C ALA A 104 2.50 0.59 -5.36
N LEU A 105 1.51 -0.21 -5.78
CA LEU A 105 1.53 -1.67 -5.59
C LEU A 105 2.68 -2.34 -6.36
N ARG A 106 3.01 -1.85 -7.57
CA ARG A 106 4.17 -2.35 -8.33
C ARG A 106 5.49 -1.96 -7.67
N LEU A 107 5.60 -0.72 -7.20
CA LEU A 107 6.80 -0.25 -6.51
C LEU A 107 7.04 -1.03 -5.21
N ALA A 108 5.96 -1.36 -4.50
CA ALA A 108 5.98 -2.20 -3.31
C ALA A 108 6.55 -3.62 -3.55
N GLY A 109 6.47 -4.14 -4.78
CA GLY A 109 7.03 -5.44 -5.13
C GLY A 109 8.55 -5.54 -5.00
N ARG A 110 9.25 -4.41 -5.17
CA ARG A 110 10.72 -4.35 -5.16
C ARG A 110 11.36 -4.63 -3.81
N ASP A 111 10.60 -4.49 -2.72
CA ASP A 111 11.09 -4.75 -1.37
C ASP A 111 10.80 -6.19 -0.91
N VAL A 112 10.12 -7.00 -1.74
CA VAL A 112 9.84 -8.41 -1.43
C VAL A 112 11.05 -9.26 -1.80
N THR A 113 11.50 -10.10 -0.87
CA THR A 113 12.65 -10.99 -1.10
C THR A 113 12.25 -12.27 -1.85
N PRO A 114 13.06 -12.71 -2.85
CA PRO A 114 12.77 -13.91 -3.62
C PRO A 114 12.97 -15.22 -2.84
N TRP A 115 13.76 -15.22 -1.77
CA TRP A 115 13.97 -16.41 -0.92
C TRP A 115 12.95 -16.53 0.23
N GLY A 116 12.55 -15.40 0.82
CA GLY A 116 11.60 -15.37 1.94
C GLY A 116 10.16 -15.56 1.50
N SER A 117 9.76 -14.95 0.39
CA SER A 117 8.41 -15.05 -0.17
C SER A 117 8.45 -15.25 -1.69
N PRO A 118 8.91 -16.41 -2.20
CA PRO A 118 9.12 -16.64 -3.63
C PRO A 118 7.87 -16.41 -4.49
N LEU A 119 6.70 -16.88 -4.04
CA LEU A 119 5.44 -16.71 -4.79
C LEU A 119 5.02 -15.24 -4.87
N LEU A 120 5.14 -14.50 -3.76
CA LEU A 120 4.83 -13.08 -3.73
C LEU A 120 5.76 -12.28 -4.65
N TYR A 121 7.06 -12.60 -4.65
CA TYR A 121 8.04 -12.02 -5.56
C TYR A 121 7.68 -12.28 -7.03
N VAL A 122 7.41 -13.55 -7.39
CA VAL A 122 7.02 -13.92 -8.76
C VAL A 122 5.74 -13.20 -9.20
N LEU A 123 4.77 -13.02 -8.30
CA LEU A 123 3.53 -12.29 -8.60
C LEU A 123 3.77 -10.80 -8.86
N LEU A 124 4.62 -10.14 -8.07
CA LEU A 124 4.80 -8.69 -8.13
C LEU A 124 5.86 -8.23 -9.15
N GLU A 125 6.95 -8.98 -9.31
CA GLU A 125 8.04 -8.64 -10.24
C GLU A 125 7.84 -9.28 -11.62
N GLN A 126 7.62 -10.60 -11.69
CA GLN A 126 7.53 -11.28 -12.99
C GLN A 126 6.13 -11.20 -13.60
N HIS A 127 5.09 -11.45 -12.80
CA HIS A 127 3.70 -11.56 -13.24
C HIS A 127 2.87 -10.33 -12.89
N SER A 128 3.52 -9.18 -12.66
CA SER A 128 2.88 -7.93 -12.24
C SER A 128 1.69 -7.54 -13.11
N TYR A 129 1.84 -7.68 -14.44
CA TYR A 129 0.77 -7.39 -15.40
C TYR A 129 -0.38 -8.40 -15.30
N THR A 130 -0.08 -9.69 -15.13
CA THR A 130 -1.08 -10.76 -14.98
C THR A 130 -1.86 -10.61 -13.67
N VAL A 131 -1.21 -10.20 -12.57
CA VAL A 131 -1.87 -9.87 -11.30
C VAL A 131 -2.86 -8.73 -11.50
N ILE A 132 -2.43 -7.65 -12.13
CA ILE A 132 -3.29 -6.49 -12.40
C ILE A 132 -4.45 -6.85 -13.34
N LEU A 133 -4.21 -7.70 -14.35
CA LEU A 133 -5.27 -8.19 -15.24
C LEU A 133 -6.27 -9.08 -14.49
N SER A 134 -5.81 -9.93 -13.57
CA SER A 134 -6.66 -10.76 -12.72
C SER A 134 -7.52 -9.89 -11.80
N ILE A 135 -6.91 -8.88 -11.17
CA ILE A 135 -7.61 -7.88 -10.35
C ILE A 135 -8.67 -7.15 -11.18
N ALA A 136 -8.31 -6.64 -12.35
CA ALA A 136 -9.22 -5.96 -13.27
C ALA A 136 -10.35 -6.88 -13.78
N GLY A 137 -10.06 -8.17 -13.99
CA GLY A 137 -11.07 -9.19 -14.28
C GLY A 137 -12.08 -9.34 -13.13
N GLY A 138 -11.58 -9.42 -11.89
CA GLY A 138 -12.41 -9.45 -10.68
C GLY A 138 -13.32 -8.23 -10.54
N VAL A 139 -12.77 -7.02 -10.77
CA VAL A 139 -13.56 -5.78 -10.77
C VAL A 139 -14.57 -5.76 -11.92
N GLY A 140 -14.20 -6.19 -13.12
CA GLY A 140 -15.11 -6.29 -14.25
C GLY A 140 -16.32 -7.17 -13.92
N VAL A 141 -16.09 -8.37 -13.37
CA VAL A 141 -17.17 -9.26 -12.93
C VAL A 141 -18.00 -8.60 -11.83
N ALA A 142 -17.37 -7.89 -10.90
CA ALA A 142 -18.08 -7.15 -9.85
C ALA A 142 -19.00 -6.06 -10.40
N VAL A 143 -18.52 -5.25 -11.34
CA VAL A 143 -19.32 -4.19 -11.97
C VAL A 143 -20.46 -4.82 -12.77
N ALA A 144 -20.22 -5.90 -13.51
CA ALA A 144 -21.27 -6.63 -14.22
C ALA A 144 -22.34 -7.17 -13.25
N LEU A 145 -21.94 -7.77 -12.12
CA LEU A 145 -22.86 -8.23 -11.08
C LEU A 145 -23.61 -7.07 -10.41
N GLY A 146 -22.96 -5.92 -10.24
CA GLY A 146 -23.59 -4.68 -9.78
C GLY A 146 -24.65 -4.17 -10.76
N MET A 147 -24.37 -4.21 -12.07
CA MET A 147 -25.35 -3.85 -13.10
C MET A 147 -26.52 -4.85 -13.14
N LEU A 148 -26.24 -6.15 -13.01
CA LEU A 148 -27.25 -7.19 -12.87
C LEU A 148 -28.15 -6.92 -11.66
N ARG A 149 -27.54 -6.52 -10.53
CA ARG A 149 -28.22 -6.11 -9.30
C ARG A 149 -29.20 -4.99 -9.52
N PHE A 150 -28.76 -3.92 -10.16
CA PHE A 150 -29.63 -2.76 -10.39
C PHE A 150 -30.71 -3.05 -11.42
N SER A 151 -30.42 -3.87 -12.43
CA SER A 151 -31.39 -4.23 -13.46
C SER A 151 -32.52 -5.11 -12.91
N LEU A 152 -32.20 -6.03 -11.99
CA LEU A 152 -33.16 -6.96 -11.38
C LEU A 152 -33.74 -6.46 -10.04
N GLY A 153 -33.13 -5.45 -9.42
CA GLY A 153 -33.57 -4.84 -8.16
C GLY A 153 -33.35 -5.69 -6.91
N PHE A 154 -32.34 -6.58 -6.89
CA PHE A 154 -32.04 -7.37 -5.69
C PHE A 154 -31.21 -6.59 -4.65
N SER A 155 -31.36 -6.95 -3.37
CA SER A 155 -30.68 -6.28 -2.25
C SER A 155 -29.18 -6.58 -2.21
N LEU A 156 -28.41 -5.74 -1.50
CA LEU A 156 -26.96 -5.96 -1.37
C LEU A 156 -26.67 -7.09 -0.37
N LYS A 157 -27.47 -7.19 0.70
CA LYS A 157 -27.22 -8.12 1.82
C LYS A 157 -26.95 -9.58 1.40
N PRO A 158 -27.71 -10.21 0.49
CA PRO A 158 -27.44 -11.58 0.07
C PRO A 158 -26.05 -11.76 -0.55
N LEU A 159 -25.56 -10.75 -1.28
CA LEU A 159 -24.20 -10.77 -1.82
C LEU A 159 -23.15 -10.64 -0.72
N VAL A 160 -23.37 -9.77 0.28
CA VAL A 160 -22.45 -9.66 1.41
C VAL A 160 -22.37 -10.96 2.20
N PHE A 161 -23.52 -11.55 2.55
CA PHE A 161 -23.60 -12.78 3.34
C PHE A 161 -23.11 -14.03 2.60
N SER A 162 -22.97 -13.98 1.28
CA SER A 162 -22.39 -15.08 0.49
C SER A 162 -20.92 -14.84 0.20
N LEU A 163 -20.56 -13.65 -0.31
CA LEU A 163 -19.23 -13.35 -0.79
C LEU A 163 -18.20 -13.20 0.33
N ILE A 164 -18.54 -12.51 1.43
CA ILE A 164 -17.57 -12.28 2.52
C ILE A 164 -17.18 -13.60 3.21
N PRO A 165 -18.11 -14.48 3.62
CA PRO A 165 -17.73 -15.79 4.14
C PRO A 165 -16.94 -16.63 3.14
N LEU A 166 -17.30 -16.59 1.85
CA LEU A 166 -16.54 -17.27 0.79
C LEU A 166 -15.08 -16.78 0.74
N LEU A 167 -14.84 -15.47 0.80
CA LEU A 167 -13.49 -14.89 0.81
C LEU A 167 -12.71 -15.27 2.06
N LEU A 168 -13.35 -15.29 3.23
CA LEU A 168 -12.71 -15.73 4.47
C LEU A 168 -12.34 -17.22 4.42
N ILE A 169 -13.23 -18.07 3.90
CA ILE A 169 -12.96 -19.50 3.70
C ILE A 169 -11.82 -19.70 2.69
N LEU A 170 -11.83 -18.97 1.58
CA LEU A 170 -10.77 -19.03 0.57
C LEU A 170 -9.42 -18.61 1.16
N SER A 171 -9.42 -17.55 1.98
CA SER A 171 -8.21 -17.09 2.66
C SER A 171 -7.74 -18.09 3.72
N LEU A 172 -8.66 -18.77 4.42
CA LEU A 172 -8.33 -19.85 5.35
C LEU A 172 -7.73 -21.05 4.61
N ILE A 173 -8.24 -21.42 3.44
CA ILE A 173 -7.66 -22.46 2.59
C ILE A 173 -6.25 -22.04 2.15
N ALA A 174 -6.08 -20.82 1.66
CA ALA A 174 -4.79 -20.26 1.25
C ALA A 174 -3.78 -20.26 2.40
N SER A 175 -4.21 -20.06 3.64
CA SER A 175 -3.32 -20.02 4.82
C SER A 175 -2.68 -21.37 5.16
N ARG A 176 -3.19 -22.49 4.61
CA ARG A 176 -2.62 -23.82 4.82
C ARG A 176 -1.35 -24.08 4.02
N ASP A 177 -1.17 -23.39 2.90
CA ASP A 177 0.05 -23.49 2.08
C ASP A 177 0.99 -22.34 2.45
N PRO A 178 2.22 -22.61 2.94
CA PRO A 178 3.21 -21.58 3.26
C PRO A 178 3.49 -20.62 2.10
N LYS A 179 3.42 -21.09 0.85
CA LYS A 179 3.67 -20.26 -0.33
C LYS A 179 2.55 -19.25 -0.56
N VAL A 180 1.30 -19.69 -0.44
CA VAL A 180 0.12 -18.85 -0.71
C VAL A 180 -0.18 -17.94 0.49
N ARG A 181 0.22 -18.33 1.70
CA ARG A 181 0.06 -17.53 2.92
C ARG A 181 0.63 -16.12 2.77
N SER A 182 1.81 -15.95 2.18
CA SER A 182 2.46 -14.65 1.99
C SER A 182 1.69 -13.72 1.02
N VAL A 183 0.79 -14.28 0.21
CA VAL A 183 -0.03 -13.56 -0.77
C VAL A 183 -1.37 -13.08 -0.19
N ILE A 184 -1.81 -13.59 0.97
CA ILE A 184 -3.10 -13.22 1.57
C ILE A 184 -3.17 -11.70 1.82
N GLY A 185 -2.10 -11.10 2.36
CA GLY A 185 -2.01 -9.65 2.55
C GLY A 185 -2.16 -8.88 1.25
N LEU A 186 -1.43 -9.28 0.21
CA LEU A 186 -1.52 -8.69 -1.12
C LEU A 186 -2.94 -8.80 -1.71
N ALA A 187 -3.59 -9.95 -1.57
CA ALA A 187 -4.92 -10.17 -2.13
C ALA A 187 -5.97 -9.22 -1.52
N TRP A 188 -5.96 -9.07 -0.20
CA TRP A 188 -6.90 -8.17 0.48
C TRP A 188 -6.56 -6.69 0.28
N ASP A 189 -5.27 -6.32 0.26
CA ASP A 189 -4.85 -4.96 -0.08
C ASP A 189 -5.22 -4.61 -1.52
N SER A 190 -5.10 -5.55 -2.46
CA SER A 190 -5.50 -5.36 -3.87
C SER A 190 -6.99 -5.02 -4.01
N GLY A 191 -7.84 -5.66 -3.19
CA GLY A 191 -9.25 -5.31 -3.10
C GLY A 191 -9.48 -3.85 -2.76
N ALA A 192 -8.75 -3.32 -1.78
CA ALA A 192 -8.81 -1.91 -1.42
C ALA A 192 -8.26 -1.00 -2.55
N VAL A 193 -7.11 -1.34 -3.15
CA VAL A 193 -6.48 -0.53 -4.21
C VAL A 193 -7.39 -0.32 -5.44
N THR A 194 -8.34 -1.22 -5.71
CA THR A 194 -9.24 -1.10 -6.87
C THR A 194 -10.27 0.02 -6.79
N THR A 195 -10.54 0.55 -5.60
CA THR A 195 -11.60 1.54 -5.36
C THR A 195 -11.05 2.95 -5.25
N GLY A 196 -10.21 3.32 -6.21
CA GLY A 196 -9.55 4.61 -6.27
C GLY A 196 -10.33 5.68 -7.05
N PRO A 197 -9.68 6.82 -7.33
CA PRO A 197 -10.28 8.02 -7.91
C PRO A 197 -10.85 7.85 -9.32
N VAL A 198 -10.49 6.82 -10.09
CA VAL A 198 -11.12 6.57 -11.41
C VAL A 198 -12.33 5.66 -11.28
N THR A 199 -12.14 4.53 -10.61
CA THR A 199 -13.14 3.47 -10.56
C THR A 199 -14.39 3.92 -9.79
N VAL A 200 -14.21 4.55 -8.62
CA VAL A 200 -15.33 4.94 -7.76
C VAL A 200 -16.31 5.89 -8.45
N PRO A 201 -15.90 7.06 -8.97
CA PRO A 201 -16.86 7.99 -9.54
C PRO A 201 -17.49 7.45 -10.82
N LEU A 202 -16.74 6.71 -11.64
CA LEU A 202 -17.25 6.15 -12.90
C LEU A 202 -18.27 5.03 -12.67
N VAL A 203 -17.96 4.09 -11.78
CA VAL A 203 -18.85 2.95 -11.46
C VAL A 203 -20.09 3.42 -10.72
N LEU A 204 -19.96 4.41 -9.83
CA LEU A 204 -21.10 5.02 -9.14
C LEU A 204 -21.98 5.82 -10.10
N ALA A 205 -21.40 6.63 -10.98
CA ALA A 205 -22.12 7.33 -12.05
C ALA A 205 -22.92 6.36 -12.93
N LEU A 206 -22.28 5.27 -13.35
CA LEU A 206 -22.90 4.22 -14.14
C LEU A 206 -24.04 3.53 -13.35
N GLY A 207 -23.77 3.13 -12.11
CA GLY A 207 -24.72 2.45 -11.24
C GLY A 207 -25.97 3.27 -10.93
N ILE A 208 -25.80 4.56 -10.59
CA ILE A 208 -26.89 5.51 -10.39
C ILE A 208 -27.68 5.71 -11.69
N GLY A 209 -27.01 5.78 -12.85
CA GLY A 209 -27.67 5.88 -14.16
C GLY A 209 -28.56 4.66 -14.47
N VAL A 210 -28.03 3.45 -14.26
CA VAL A 210 -28.74 2.19 -14.51
C VAL A 210 -29.91 2.00 -13.54
N SER A 211 -29.71 2.32 -12.26
CA SER A 211 -30.77 2.25 -11.25
C SER A 211 -31.92 3.22 -11.53
N ARG A 212 -31.62 4.46 -11.97
CA ARG A 212 -32.65 5.45 -12.32
C ARG A 212 -33.49 5.05 -13.55
N SER A 213 -32.87 4.41 -14.54
CA SER A 213 -33.54 4.05 -15.80
C SER A 213 -34.35 2.75 -15.72
N SER A 214 -33.97 1.82 -14.84
CA SER A 214 -34.62 0.51 -14.72
C SER A 214 -35.95 0.54 -13.94
N GLY A 215 -36.39 1.70 -13.44
CA GLY A 215 -37.69 1.89 -12.77
C GLY A 215 -37.81 1.23 -11.39
N ASN A 216 -36.87 0.37 -11.01
CA ASN A 216 -36.89 -0.35 -9.74
C ASN A 216 -36.20 0.50 -8.65
N ARG A 217 -37.01 1.20 -7.85
CA ARG A 217 -36.57 1.99 -6.69
C ARG A 217 -36.31 1.08 -5.48
N GLY A 218 -35.36 0.17 -5.58
CA GLY A 218 -34.84 -0.51 -4.38
C GLY A 218 -34.28 0.54 -3.41
N GLU A 219 -34.47 0.33 -2.11
CA GLU A 219 -34.12 1.30 -1.04
C GLU A 219 -32.62 1.68 -0.97
N GLY A 220 -31.75 1.05 -1.76
CA GLY A 220 -30.30 1.31 -1.83
C GLY A 220 -29.81 1.84 -3.19
N GLY A 221 -30.65 2.56 -3.94
CA GLY A 221 -30.41 3.03 -5.31
C GLY A 221 -28.96 3.46 -5.61
N GLY A 222 -28.34 2.80 -6.60
CA GLY A 222 -27.01 3.11 -7.13
C GLY A 222 -25.78 2.67 -6.31
N PHE A 223 -25.94 2.36 -5.02
CA PHE A 223 -24.83 1.94 -4.13
C PHE A 223 -24.69 0.42 -4.01
N GLY A 224 -23.51 -0.05 -3.64
CA GLY A 224 -23.14 -1.44 -3.38
C GLY A 224 -22.29 -2.08 -4.47
N VAL A 225 -22.02 -1.39 -5.59
CA VAL A 225 -21.09 -1.91 -6.61
C VAL A 225 -19.66 -1.77 -6.16
N ILE A 226 -19.33 -0.72 -5.40
CA ILE A 226 -17.97 -0.47 -4.92
C ILE A 226 -17.57 -1.59 -3.94
N MET A 227 -18.49 -2.04 -3.08
CA MET A 227 -18.31 -3.23 -2.24
C MET A 227 -17.94 -4.48 -3.06
N LEU A 228 -18.63 -4.74 -4.16
CA LEU A 228 -18.33 -5.91 -5.01
C LEU A 228 -16.98 -5.73 -5.70
N ALA A 229 -16.71 -4.49 -6.15
CA ALA A 229 -15.49 -4.12 -6.84
C ALA A 229 -14.27 -4.29 -5.94
N SER A 230 -14.38 -4.11 -4.62
CA SER A 230 -13.28 -4.39 -3.70
C SER A 230 -13.20 -5.86 -3.25
N ALA A 231 -14.31 -6.59 -3.24
CA ALA A 231 -14.37 -7.97 -2.73
C ALA A 231 -13.91 -9.04 -3.76
N LEU A 232 -14.37 -8.98 -5.00
CA LEU A 232 -14.03 -10.00 -6.02
C LEU A 232 -12.56 -10.03 -6.49
N PRO A 233 -11.83 -8.90 -6.50
CA PRO A 233 -10.38 -8.94 -6.72
C PRO A 233 -9.63 -9.81 -5.72
N VAL A 234 -10.06 -9.84 -4.46
CA VAL A 234 -9.45 -10.67 -3.42
C VAL A 234 -9.51 -12.15 -3.84
N ALA A 235 -10.68 -12.62 -4.28
CA ALA A 235 -10.82 -13.97 -4.81
C ALA A 235 -9.95 -14.20 -6.04
N SER A 236 -9.90 -13.23 -6.95
CA SER A 236 -9.15 -13.34 -8.21
C SER A 236 -7.64 -13.46 -7.99
N VAL A 237 -7.08 -12.70 -7.05
CA VAL A 237 -5.67 -12.79 -6.66
C VAL A 237 -5.38 -14.10 -5.94
N LEU A 238 -6.22 -14.52 -4.99
CA LEU A 238 -6.03 -15.80 -4.29
C LEU A 238 -6.09 -17.00 -5.22
N LEU A 239 -7.04 -17.01 -6.17
CA LEU A 239 -7.16 -18.07 -7.17
C LEU A 239 -5.95 -18.10 -8.10
N LEU A 240 -5.46 -16.93 -8.55
CA LEU A 240 -4.23 -16.83 -9.35
C LEU A 240 -3.01 -17.35 -8.57
N ALA A 241 -2.88 -16.96 -7.30
CA ALA A 241 -1.79 -17.39 -6.44
C ALA A 241 -1.79 -18.91 -6.24
N MET A 242 -2.94 -19.52 -5.97
CA MET A 242 -3.07 -20.97 -5.86
C MET A 242 -2.79 -21.70 -7.17
N ALA A 243 -3.12 -21.09 -8.32
CA ALA A 243 -2.80 -21.66 -9.63
C ALA A 243 -1.30 -21.63 -9.94
N LEU A 244 -0.56 -20.61 -9.47
CA LEU A 244 0.88 -20.46 -9.68
C LEU A 244 1.74 -21.09 -8.58
N ALA A 245 1.17 -21.38 -7.41
CA ALA A 245 1.89 -21.99 -6.29
C ALA A 245 2.63 -23.31 -6.63
N PRO A 246 2.11 -24.21 -7.50
CA PRO A 246 2.82 -25.43 -7.87
C PRO A 246 4.08 -25.19 -8.71
N SER A 247 4.13 -24.09 -9.47
CA SER A 247 5.28 -23.74 -10.33
C SER A 247 6.41 -23.03 -9.58
N VAL A 248 6.17 -22.61 -8.33
CA VAL A 248 7.13 -21.84 -7.53
C VAL A 248 7.68 -22.71 -6.39
N PRO A 249 9.01 -22.71 -6.17
CA PRO A 249 9.62 -23.45 -5.07
C PRO A 249 9.22 -22.90 -3.70
N ASP A 250 9.45 -23.71 -2.66
CA ASP A 250 9.18 -23.32 -1.28
C ASP A 250 10.18 -22.26 -0.79
N PRO A 251 9.79 -21.43 0.21
CA PRO A 251 10.70 -20.50 0.87
C PRO A 251 11.89 -21.24 1.48
N VAL A 252 13.08 -20.66 1.32
CA VAL A 252 14.34 -21.21 1.84
C VAL A 252 15.16 -20.12 2.50
N GLU A 253 16.15 -20.52 3.29
CA GLU A 253 17.12 -19.58 3.83
C GLU A 253 17.92 -18.90 2.72
N GLU A 254 18.30 -17.64 2.96
CA GLU A 254 19.00 -16.80 2.00
C GLU A 254 20.28 -17.44 1.45
N GLU A 255 21.13 -17.97 2.33
CA GLU A 255 22.40 -18.60 1.93
C GLU A 255 22.17 -19.81 1.03
N HIS A 256 21.14 -20.60 1.31
CA HIS A 256 20.80 -21.77 0.50
C HIS A 256 20.27 -21.34 -0.87
N PHE A 257 19.46 -20.27 -0.93
CA PHE A 257 18.90 -19.73 -2.17
C PHE A 257 19.98 -19.32 -3.17
N PHE A 258 21.03 -18.63 -2.71
CA PHE A 258 22.12 -18.17 -3.58
C PHE A 258 23.18 -19.23 -3.88
N SER A 259 23.17 -20.34 -3.15
CA SER A 259 24.15 -21.41 -3.32
C SER A 259 24.18 -21.97 -4.76
N PRO A 260 25.35 -22.41 -5.26
CA PRO A 260 25.44 -23.05 -6.57
C PRO A 260 24.53 -24.27 -6.73
N ALA A 261 24.28 -25.00 -5.64
CA ALA A 261 23.42 -26.19 -5.63
C ALA A 261 21.93 -25.88 -5.85
N TYR A 262 21.47 -24.70 -5.44
CA TYR A 262 20.07 -24.27 -5.59
C TYR A 262 19.84 -23.38 -6.81
N ARG A 263 20.89 -23.03 -7.55
CA ARG A 263 20.85 -22.04 -8.65
C ARG A 263 19.79 -22.34 -9.70
N GLU A 264 19.63 -23.60 -10.12
CA GLU A 264 18.62 -23.97 -11.11
C GLU A 264 17.19 -23.67 -10.64
N ARG A 265 16.90 -23.92 -9.34
CA ARG A 265 15.60 -23.60 -8.75
C ARG A 265 15.43 -22.11 -8.47
N ALA A 266 16.51 -21.42 -8.07
CA ALA A 266 16.52 -19.96 -7.91
C ALA A 266 16.23 -19.25 -9.23
N LEU A 267 16.76 -19.76 -10.35
CA LEU A 267 16.46 -19.26 -11.71
C LEU A 267 15.01 -19.56 -12.16
N GLY A 268 14.29 -20.45 -11.46
CA GLY A 268 12.84 -20.59 -11.61
C GLY A 268 12.05 -19.45 -10.97
N VAL A 269 12.63 -18.77 -9.97
CA VAL A 269 12.03 -17.62 -9.25
C VAL A 269 12.53 -16.29 -9.78
N VAL A 270 13.76 -16.27 -10.30
CA VAL A 270 14.45 -15.08 -10.80
C VAL A 270 14.85 -15.34 -12.25
N ILE A 271 14.46 -14.46 -13.18
CA ILE A 271 14.47 -14.74 -14.63
C ILE A 271 15.86 -15.09 -15.18
N ASP A 272 16.90 -14.44 -14.66
CA ASP A 272 18.28 -14.55 -15.14
C ASP A 272 19.31 -14.42 -14.01
N GLU A 273 20.54 -14.87 -14.28
CA GLU A 273 21.65 -14.84 -13.32
C GLU A 273 22.06 -13.40 -12.96
N GLY A 274 21.85 -12.44 -13.87
CA GLY A 274 22.05 -11.02 -13.59
C GLY A 274 21.07 -10.49 -12.56
N THR A 275 19.79 -10.84 -12.65
CA THR A 275 18.80 -10.47 -11.63
C THR A 275 19.04 -11.22 -10.32
N LEU A 276 19.53 -12.46 -10.35
CA LEU A 276 19.90 -13.20 -9.14
C LEU A 276 21.03 -12.48 -8.38
N LEU A 277 22.07 -12.06 -9.11
CA LEU A 277 23.17 -11.25 -8.58
C LEU A 277 22.66 -9.89 -8.08
N ARG A 278 21.77 -9.22 -8.84
CA ARG A 278 21.12 -7.98 -8.41
C ARG A 278 20.36 -8.16 -7.10
N SER A 279 19.61 -9.25 -6.93
CA SER A 279 18.88 -9.54 -5.67
C SER A 279 19.84 -9.75 -4.50
N ALA A 280 20.99 -10.40 -4.73
CA ALA A 280 22.01 -10.59 -3.69
C ALA A 280 22.61 -9.25 -3.22
N PHE A 281 22.92 -8.34 -4.16
CA PHE A 281 23.52 -7.04 -3.82
C PHE A 281 22.48 -6.02 -3.35
N SER A 282 21.31 -5.96 -3.98
CA SER A 282 20.26 -5.02 -3.59
C SER A 282 19.63 -5.40 -2.25
N GLN A 283 19.25 -6.66 -2.03
CA GLN A 283 18.43 -7.09 -0.88
C GLN A 283 19.10 -8.07 0.07
N GLY A 284 20.13 -8.78 -0.36
CA GLY A 284 20.79 -9.81 0.45
C GLY A 284 21.64 -9.26 1.60
N SER A 285 21.98 -10.14 2.52
CA SER A 285 23.05 -10.01 3.50
C SER A 285 24.42 -10.35 2.89
N GLU A 286 25.50 -10.05 3.62
CA GLU A 286 26.84 -10.46 3.22
C GLU A 286 26.94 -11.98 3.04
N ALA A 287 26.25 -12.75 3.89
CA ALA A 287 26.30 -14.21 3.83
C ALA A 287 25.66 -14.73 2.53
N GLY A 288 24.50 -14.19 2.14
CA GLY A 288 23.87 -14.54 0.86
C GLY A 288 24.69 -14.08 -0.35
N ARG A 289 25.27 -12.87 -0.31
CA ARG A 289 26.21 -12.41 -1.34
C ARG A 289 27.39 -13.35 -1.50
N ARG A 290 28.05 -13.73 -0.41
CA ARG A 290 29.18 -14.67 -0.43
C ARG A 290 28.74 -16.04 -0.95
N ALA A 291 27.56 -16.52 -0.56
CA ALA A 291 27.02 -17.81 -1.01
C ALA A 291 26.73 -17.86 -2.53
N PHE A 292 26.52 -16.70 -3.17
CA PHE A 292 26.40 -16.61 -4.63
C PHE A 292 27.71 -16.98 -5.35
N PHE A 293 28.87 -16.64 -4.77
CA PHE A 293 30.17 -16.90 -5.39
C PHE A 293 30.70 -18.26 -4.97
N SER A 294 31.32 -18.99 -5.91
CA SER A 294 31.99 -20.26 -5.60
C SER A 294 33.24 -20.05 -4.73
N ASP A 295 33.88 -18.89 -4.87
CA ASP A 295 35.15 -18.55 -4.25
C ASP A 295 35.13 -17.13 -3.67
N GLY A 296 35.77 -16.95 -2.50
CA GLY A 296 35.85 -15.64 -1.84
C GLY A 296 36.62 -14.59 -2.65
N ARG A 297 37.51 -14.99 -3.57
CA ARG A 297 38.24 -14.05 -4.44
C ARG A 297 37.35 -13.41 -5.49
N SER A 298 36.51 -14.19 -6.16
CA SER A 298 35.55 -13.65 -7.15
C SER A 298 34.58 -12.66 -6.51
N TYR A 299 34.24 -12.89 -5.23
CA TYR A 299 33.43 -11.96 -4.46
C TYR A 299 34.15 -10.62 -4.22
N GLU A 300 35.39 -10.66 -3.76
CA GLU A 300 36.23 -9.46 -3.56
C GLU A 300 36.48 -8.70 -4.86
N GLU A 301 36.76 -9.41 -5.97
CA GLU A 301 36.91 -8.81 -7.31
C GLU A 301 35.64 -8.08 -7.74
N THR A 302 34.47 -8.69 -7.57
CA THR A 302 33.18 -8.06 -7.90
C THR A 302 32.93 -6.82 -7.04
N LEU A 303 33.35 -6.81 -5.77
CA LEU A 303 33.25 -5.62 -4.93
C LEU A 303 34.19 -4.50 -5.40
N HIS A 304 35.42 -4.81 -5.81
CA HIS A 304 36.33 -3.83 -6.41
C HIS A 304 35.78 -3.27 -7.74
N GLU A 305 35.18 -4.12 -8.58
CA GLU A 305 34.48 -3.68 -9.78
C GLU A 305 33.26 -2.81 -9.43
N LEU A 306 32.48 -3.17 -8.42
CA LEU A 306 31.41 -2.34 -7.89
C LEU A 306 31.93 -1.00 -7.36
N GLY A 307 33.19 -0.92 -6.90
CA GLY A 307 33.87 0.31 -6.49
C GLY A 307 34.40 1.18 -7.63
N SER A 308 34.65 0.60 -8.80
CA SER A 308 35.37 1.27 -9.90
C SER A 308 34.52 1.48 -11.16
N ASP A 309 33.62 0.56 -11.49
CA ASP A 309 32.76 0.60 -12.67
C ASP A 309 31.39 1.20 -12.36
N PHE A 310 31.08 2.28 -13.04
CA PHE A 310 29.78 2.94 -12.96
C PHE A 310 28.64 2.09 -13.56
N ALA A 311 28.89 1.41 -14.68
CA ALA A 311 27.86 0.65 -15.36
C ALA A 311 27.43 -0.56 -14.52
N LEU A 312 28.40 -1.24 -13.90
CA LEU A 312 28.13 -2.35 -12.99
C LEU A 312 27.32 -1.88 -11.77
N ARG A 313 27.71 -0.75 -11.14
CA ARG A 313 26.94 -0.14 -10.04
C ARG A 313 25.49 0.11 -10.40
N GLU A 314 25.25 0.74 -11.55
CA GLU A 314 23.90 1.05 -12.02
C GLU A 314 23.09 -0.23 -12.27
N SER A 315 23.73 -1.26 -12.81
CA SER A 315 23.08 -2.55 -13.09
C SER A 315 22.74 -3.39 -11.85
N LEU A 316 23.56 -3.31 -10.79
CA LEU A 316 23.43 -4.15 -9.58
C LEU A 316 22.66 -3.49 -8.45
N LEU A 317 22.75 -2.16 -8.30
CA LEU A 317 22.15 -1.43 -7.19
C LEU A 317 20.84 -0.71 -7.56
N GLU A 318 20.41 -0.79 -8.82
CA GLU A 318 19.20 -0.24 -9.43
C GLU A 318 18.23 0.43 -8.43
N GLY A 319 18.30 1.76 -8.32
CA GLY A 319 17.44 2.57 -7.44
C GLY A 319 18.06 2.99 -6.11
N ILE A 320 19.07 2.27 -5.61
CA ILE A 320 19.82 2.59 -4.38
C ILE A 320 21.11 3.32 -4.78
N SER A 321 21.42 4.46 -4.13
CA SER A 321 22.70 5.12 -4.39
C SER A 321 23.85 4.28 -3.84
N PHE A 322 25.01 4.29 -4.49
CA PHE A 322 26.20 3.56 -4.00
C PHE A 322 26.53 3.96 -2.55
N ARG A 323 26.41 5.25 -2.23
CA ARG A 323 26.57 5.76 -0.87
C ARG A 323 25.55 5.17 0.11
N ASP A 324 24.28 5.13 -0.25
CA ASP A 324 23.24 4.58 0.63
C ASP A 324 23.42 3.09 0.83
N TRP A 325 23.80 2.37 -0.22
CA TRP A 325 24.14 0.96 -0.16
C TRP A 325 25.32 0.71 0.78
N VAL A 326 26.43 1.42 0.60
CA VAL A 326 27.62 1.33 1.48
C VAL A 326 27.25 1.63 2.93
N ASN A 327 26.42 2.65 3.18
CA ASN A 327 26.09 3.08 4.55
C ASN A 327 25.06 2.19 5.26
N HIS A 328 24.12 1.57 4.53
CA HIS A 328 22.98 0.88 5.14
C HIS A 328 22.92 -0.64 4.86
N ARG A 329 23.52 -1.13 3.77
CA ARG A 329 23.45 -2.54 3.35
C ARG A 329 24.80 -3.25 3.28
N ALA A 330 25.87 -2.51 3.01
CA ALA A 330 27.19 -3.09 2.98
C ALA A 330 27.65 -3.47 4.39
N SER A 331 28.31 -4.61 4.52
CA SER A 331 28.92 -5.05 5.76
C SER A 331 30.21 -4.30 6.08
N ASP A 332 30.70 -4.41 7.31
CA ASP A 332 31.99 -3.81 7.70
C ASP A 332 33.18 -4.35 6.92
N PHE A 333 33.11 -5.58 6.40
CA PHE A 333 34.13 -6.12 5.52
C PHE A 333 34.10 -5.42 4.16
N GLU A 334 32.91 -5.34 3.56
CA GLU A 334 32.68 -4.69 2.27
C GLU A 334 33.02 -3.20 2.30
N ARG A 335 32.63 -2.49 3.38
CA ARG A 335 32.97 -1.06 3.58
C ARG A 335 34.45 -0.82 3.63
N ARG A 336 35.19 -1.66 4.37
CA ARG A 336 36.67 -1.55 4.46
C ARG A 336 37.33 -1.76 3.11
N LEU A 337 36.80 -2.67 2.30
CA LEU A 337 37.30 -2.92 0.94
C LEU A 337 36.97 -1.75 -0.01
N LEU A 338 35.84 -1.08 0.22
CA LEU A 338 35.34 0.00 -0.63
C LEU A 338 35.77 1.40 -0.19
N ASP A 339 36.45 1.53 0.96
CA ASP A 339 36.88 2.82 1.55
C ASP A 339 37.87 3.57 0.65
N GLU A 340 38.56 2.86 -0.25
CA GLU A 340 39.50 3.41 -1.22
C GLU A 340 38.80 4.12 -2.40
N TYR A 341 37.50 3.90 -2.61
CA TYR A 341 36.76 4.48 -3.72
C TYR A 341 35.97 5.72 -3.27
N PRO A 342 36.01 6.82 -4.05
CA PRO A 342 35.26 8.01 -3.69
C PRO A 342 33.75 7.73 -3.67
N LEU A 343 33.13 7.98 -2.50
CA LEU A 343 31.68 8.00 -2.31
C LEU A 343 31.07 9.28 -2.90
N GLU A 344 31.43 9.62 -4.14
CA GLU A 344 30.83 10.75 -4.83
C GLU A 344 29.38 10.43 -5.22
N ASN A 345 28.51 11.43 -5.10
CA ASN A 345 27.15 11.39 -5.63
C ASN A 345 27.22 11.44 -7.16
N PHE A 346 27.67 10.37 -7.81
CA PHE A 346 27.37 10.16 -9.22
C PHE A 346 25.89 9.77 -9.31
N SER A 347 25.02 10.77 -9.16
CA SER A 347 23.66 10.66 -9.65
C SER A 347 23.76 10.37 -11.14
N GLY A 348 23.36 9.18 -11.57
CA GLY A 348 23.09 8.92 -12.98
C GLY A 348 22.07 9.95 -13.47
N GLU A 349 22.56 11.04 -14.08
CA GLU A 349 21.76 12.14 -14.60
C GLU A 349 20.84 11.68 -15.76
N GLY A 350 21.08 10.49 -16.31
CA GLY A 350 20.32 9.92 -17.43
C GLY A 350 18.92 9.42 -17.06
N GLU A 351 18.76 8.65 -15.98
CA GLU A 351 17.48 8.01 -15.64
C GLU A 351 16.71 8.67 -14.48
N ARG A 352 17.38 9.46 -13.64
CA ARG A 352 16.74 10.34 -12.63
C ARG A 352 16.33 11.70 -13.20
N SER A 353 16.48 11.94 -14.50
CA SER A 353 15.93 13.14 -15.12
C SER A 353 14.41 13.13 -14.91
N GLY A 354 13.87 14.10 -14.16
CA GLY A 354 12.43 14.21 -13.91
C GLY A 354 11.61 14.21 -15.21
N ARG A 355 12.21 14.59 -16.34
CA ARG A 355 11.63 14.47 -17.69
C ARG A 355 11.45 13.03 -18.16
N GLY A 356 12.42 12.15 -17.91
CA GLY A 356 12.36 10.73 -18.25
C GLY A 356 11.25 10.02 -17.48
N VAL A 357 11.19 10.23 -16.15
CA VAL A 357 10.10 9.70 -15.30
C VAL A 357 8.75 10.23 -15.77
N PHE A 358 8.58 11.55 -15.93
CA PHE A 358 7.32 12.11 -16.40
C PHE A 358 6.88 11.55 -17.76
N SER A 359 7.80 11.33 -18.70
CA SER A 359 7.47 10.75 -20.01
C SER A 359 6.96 9.30 -19.92
N ARG A 360 7.57 8.49 -19.04
CA ARG A 360 7.11 7.12 -18.75
C ARG A 360 5.73 7.13 -18.10
N GLU A 361 5.52 8.02 -17.13
CA GLU A 361 4.22 8.18 -16.47
C GLU A 361 3.14 8.69 -17.42
N LEU A 362 3.48 9.60 -18.34
CA LEU A 362 2.55 10.05 -19.39
C LEU A 362 2.17 8.92 -20.34
N GLN A 363 3.13 8.07 -20.73
CA GLN A 363 2.83 6.89 -21.53
C GLN A 363 1.94 5.88 -20.77
N GLY A 364 2.19 5.70 -19.47
CA GLY A 364 1.32 4.94 -18.59
C GLY A 364 -0.10 5.49 -18.56
N ALA A 365 -0.25 6.80 -18.35
CA ALA A 365 -1.54 7.49 -18.34
C ALA A 365 -2.28 7.36 -19.68
N LEU A 366 -1.58 7.47 -20.81
CA LEU A 366 -2.17 7.27 -22.14
C LEU A 366 -2.70 5.85 -22.32
N ARG A 367 -1.93 4.83 -21.94
CA ARG A 367 -2.35 3.42 -22.01
C ARG A 367 -3.52 3.11 -21.09
N ALA A 368 -3.71 3.88 -20.02
CA ALA A 368 -4.78 3.74 -19.04
C ALA A 368 -6.08 4.45 -19.47
N VAL A 369 -6.02 5.77 -19.70
CA VAL A 369 -7.21 6.62 -19.87
C VAL A 369 -7.79 6.53 -21.28
N VAL A 370 -6.94 6.41 -22.31
CA VAL A 370 -7.43 6.41 -23.71
C VAL A 370 -8.34 5.22 -24.01
N PRO A 371 -8.01 3.96 -23.63
CA PRO A 371 -8.88 2.83 -23.90
C PRO A 371 -10.27 2.95 -23.25
N ILE A 372 -10.34 3.43 -22.01
CA ILE A 372 -11.63 3.58 -21.32
C ILE A 372 -12.43 4.75 -21.90
N SER A 373 -11.81 5.89 -22.21
CA SER A 373 -12.50 6.97 -22.92
C SER A 373 -13.00 6.52 -24.29
N ALA A 374 -12.19 5.76 -25.04
CA ALA A 374 -12.58 5.22 -26.33
C ALA A 374 -13.75 4.23 -26.20
N LEU A 375 -13.73 3.34 -25.21
CA LEU A 375 -14.82 2.41 -24.91
C LEU A 375 -16.13 3.15 -24.63
N LEU A 376 -16.08 4.18 -23.78
CA LEU A 376 -17.26 4.98 -23.45
C LEU A 376 -17.80 5.75 -24.66
N ILE A 377 -16.93 6.36 -25.46
CA ILE A 377 -17.32 7.09 -26.67
C ILE A 377 -17.90 6.13 -27.72
N ALA A 378 -17.28 4.96 -27.92
CA ALA A 378 -17.78 3.93 -28.83
C ALA A 378 -19.17 3.43 -28.41
N LEU A 379 -19.41 3.29 -27.10
CA LEU A 379 -20.73 2.97 -26.60
C LEU A 379 -21.75 4.07 -26.92
N LEU A 380 -21.41 5.34 -26.68
CA LEU A 380 -22.33 6.44 -27.01
C LEU A 380 -22.66 6.48 -28.50
N PHE A 381 -21.68 6.18 -29.36
CA PHE A 381 -21.90 6.03 -30.79
C PHE A 381 -22.87 4.88 -31.12
N LEU A 382 -22.71 3.71 -30.48
CA LEU A 382 -23.63 2.58 -30.61
C LEU A 382 -25.04 2.94 -30.14
N LEU A 383 -25.15 3.69 -29.05
CA LEU A 383 -26.41 4.20 -28.50
C LEU A 383 -26.99 5.35 -29.33
N ARG A 384 -26.29 5.87 -30.35
CA ARG A 384 -26.66 7.06 -31.12
C ARG A 384 -26.97 8.27 -30.24
N GLU A 385 -26.20 8.43 -29.17
CA GLU A 385 -26.26 9.56 -28.25
C GLU A 385 -24.98 10.39 -28.38
N ARG A 386 -25.08 11.71 -28.19
CA ARG A 386 -23.92 12.60 -28.20
C ARG A 386 -23.76 13.23 -26.82
N PRO A 387 -22.53 13.34 -26.29
CA PRO A 387 -22.31 14.16 -25.11
C PRO A 387 -22.71 15.61 -25.42
N ARG A 388 -23.29 16.30 -24.44
CA ARG A 388 -23.84 17.64 -24.62
C ARG A 388 -22.74 18.68 -24.96
N TYR A 389 -21.54 18.50 -24.39
CA TYR A 389 -20.37 19.36 -24.57
C TYR A 389 -19.12 18.52 -24.88
N ILE A 390 -18.87 18.24 -26.17
CA ILE A 390 -17.76 17.38 -26.62
C ILE A 390 -16.40 18.03 -26.32
N ASP A 391 -16.34 19.34 -26.44
CA ASP A 391 -15.21 20.20 -26.11
C ASP A 391 -14.83 20.12 -24.63
N GLU A 392 -15.81 20.14 -23.71
CA GLU A 392 -15.56 19.92 -22.28
C GLU A 392 -15.06 18.49 -22.00
N VAL A 393 -15.65 17.49 -22.66
CA VAL A 393 -15.24 16.09 -22.51
C VAL A 393 -13.80 15.87 -22.99
N LEU A 394 -13.44 16.42 -24.16
CA LEU A 394 -12.09 16.30 -24.70
C LEU A 394 -11.07 17.01 -23.79
N LEU A 395 -11.40 18.22 -23.33
CA LEU A 395 -10.58 18.95 -22.38
C LEU A 395 -10.41 18.16 -21.08
N GLY A 396 -11.49 17.55 -20.59
CA GLY A 396 -11.49 16.69 -19.42
C GLY A 396 -10.55 15.49 -19.56
N ILE A 397 -10.58 14.80 -20.71
CA ILE A 397 -9.67 13.69 -21.01
C ILE A 397 -8.21 14.16 -21.02
N VAL A 398 -7.92 15.31 -21.62
CA VAL A 398 -6.55 15.90 -21.63
C VAL A 398 -6.10 16.24 -20.21
N PHE A 399 -6.96 16.83 -19.39
CA PHE A 399 -6.65 17.14 -17.99
C PHE A 399 -6.47 15.88 -17.14
N ALA A 400 -7.24 14.82 -17.38
CA ALA A 400 -7.08 13.55 -16.71
C ALA A 400 -5.72 12.91 -17.05
N LEU A 401 -5.30 12.94 -18.32
CA LEU A 401 -4.00 12.43 -18.77
C LEU A 401 -2.82 13.18 -18.13
N LEU A 402 -2.84 14.52 -18.22
CA LEU A 402 -1.79 15.36 -17.64
C LEU A 402 -1.77 15.25 -16.11
N GLY A 403 -2.94 15.28 -15.48
CA GLY A 403 -3.10 15.15 -14.04
C GLY A 403 -2.57 13.82 -13.53
N MET A 404 -2.88 12.71 -14.21
CA MET A 404 -2.37 11.39 -13.85
C MET A 404 -0.85 11.31 -13.95
N ALA A 405 -0.24 11.89 -14.99
CA ALA A 405 1.22 11.91 -15.16
C ALA A 405 1.93 12.72 -14.05
N PHE A 406 1.39 13.89 -13.68
CA PHE A 406 1.92 14.69 -12.58
C PHE A 406 1.72 14.01 -11.22
N LEU A 407 0.56 13.39 -11.01
CA LEU A 407 0.21 12.71 -9.76
C LEU A 407 1.14 11.50 -9.51
N THR A 408 1.28 10.62 -10.48
CA THR A 408 2.13 9.42 -10.40
C THR A 408 3.61 9.78 -10.24
N SER A 409 4.09 10.76 -11.02
CA SER A 409 5.45 11.30 -10.85
C SER A 409 5.64 11.89 -9.45
N GLY A 410 4.65 12.63 -8.94
CA GLY A 410 4.68 13.20 -7.60
C GLY A 410 4.66 12.15 -6.48
N ILE A 411 3.96 11.03 -6.66
CA ILE A 411 3.99 9.90 -5.73
C ILE A 411 5.40 9.29 -5.69
N HIS A 412 6.04 9.11 -6.84
CA HIS A 412 7.39 8.54 -6.94
C HIS A 412 8.46 9.40 -6.24
N PHE A 413 8.40 10.73 -6.40
CA PHE A 413 9.41 11.63 -5.82
C PHE A 413 9.03 12.22 -4.44
N GLY A 414 7.76 12.15 -4.05
CA GLY A 414 7.22 12.83 -2.87
C GLY A 414 6.67 11.88 -1.81
N LEU A 415 5.45 11.39 -2.01
CA LEU A 415 4.70 10.64 -0.97
C LEU A 415 5.27 9.25 -0.69
N GLY A 416 5.78 8.54 -1.71
CA GLY A 416 6.37 7.22 -1.56
C GLY A 416 7.59 7.23 -0.62
N PRO A 417 8.64 8.02 -0.92
CA PRO A 417 9.79 8.16 -0.03
C PRO A 417 9.44 8.64 1.38
N LEU A 418 8.46 9.54 1.54
CA LEU A 418 8.00 9.95 2.87
C LEU A 418 7.45 8.79 3.70
N GLY A 419 6.60 7.96 3.09
CA GLY A 419 6.03 6.80 3.78
C GLY A 419 7.10 5.78 4.15
N ASP A 420 8.05 5.52 3.24
CA ASP A 420 9.15 4.59 3.47
C ASP A 420 10.11 5.06 4.57
N MET A 421 10.53 6.35 4.52
CA MET A 421 11.36 6.95 5.56
C MET A 421 10.71 6.82 6.94
N VAL A 422 9.42 7.12 7.05
CA VAL A 422 8.73 7.01 8.34
C VAL A 422 8.56 5.56 8.76
N GLY A 423 8.24 4.65 7.83
CA GLY A 423 8.15 3.22 8.11
C GLY A 423 9.44 2.61 8.64
N ARG A 424 10.61 3.01 8.10
CA ARG A 424 11.90 2.47 8.52
C ARG A 424 12.45 3.08 9.81
N GLU A 425 12.19 4.37 10.05
CA GLU A 425 12.69 5.05 11.24
C GLU A 425 11.86 4.78 12.50
N ILE A 426 10.58 4.39 12.34
CA ILE A 426 9.69 4.08 13.46
C ILE A 426 10.22 2.94 14.35
N PRO A 427 10.62 1.76 13.83
CA PRO A 427 11.15 0.66 14.65
C PRO A 427 12.42 1.05 15.40
N ARG A 428 13.28 1.86 14.78
CA ARG A 428 14.51 2.39 15.37
C ARG A 428 14.25 3.30 16.57
N ALA A 429 13.05 3.88 16.65
CA ALA A 429 12.70 4.76 17.77
C ALA A 429 12.52 4.00 19.10
N TYR A 430 12.13 2.72 19.08
CA TYR A 430 11.80 1.98 20.31
C TYR A 430 12.44 0.59 20.42
N ARG A 431 13.09 0.06 19.38
CA ARG A 431 13.99 -1.10 19.49
C ARG A 431 15.44 -0.67 19.34
N SER A 432 16.32 -1.36 20.04
CA SER A 432 17.74 -1.22 19.80
C SER A 432 18.06 -1.72 18.39
N SER A 433 18.52 -0.81 17.54
CA SER A 433 19.01 -1.17 16.21
C SER A 433 20.47 -1.58 16.35
N GLU A 434 20.81 -2.77 15.84
CA GLU A 434 22.20 -3.11 15.54
C GLU A 434 22.61 -2.27 14.34
N ARG A 435 23.42 -1.23 14.54
CA ARG A 435 24.13 -0.66 13.39
C ARG A 435 25.14 -1.72 12.96
N GLY A 436 24.97 -2.23 11.73
CA GLY A 436 25.99 -3.08 11.12
C GLY A 436 27.38 -2.43 11.13
N SER A 437 27.46 -1.10 11.24
CA SER A 437 28.69 -0.28 11.28
C SER A 437 29.47 -0.32 12.59
N ASP A 438 28.94 -0.96 13.61
CA ASP A 438 29.35 -0.72 14.99
C ASP A 438 29.55 -2.09 15.67
N ARG A 439 30.24 -3.01 14.98
CA ARG A 439 30.64 -4.31 15.53
C ARG A 439 32.11 -4.29 15.95
N ILE A 440 32.37 -4.54 17.23
CA ILE A 440 33.74 -4.76 17.72
C ILE A 440 34.06 -6.24 17.53
N VAL A 441 34.86 -6.54 16.52
CA VAL A 441 35.39 -7.90 16.29
C VAL A 441 36.68 -8.04 17.07
N ILE A 442 36.71 -8.99 18.00
CA ILE A 442 37.88 -9.32 18.80
C ILE A 442 38.39 -10.68 18.34
N ASP A 443 39.51 -10.66 17.62
CA ASP A 443 40.23 -11.87 17.23
C ASP A 443 41.05 -12.41 18.41
N ARG A 444 41.13 -13.73 18.56
CA ARG A 444 41.76 -14.42 19.70
C ARG A 444 41.15 -14.01 21.04
N PHE A 445 39.82 -13.95 21.08
CA PHE A 445 39.10 -13.68 22.31
C PHE A 445 39.30 -14.83 23.30
N ASP A 446 39.78 -14.49 24.49
CA ASP A 446 39.97 -15.43 25.60
C ASP A 446 38.74 -15.41 26.52
N PRO A 447 37.96 -16.50 26.59
CA PRO A 447 36.79 -16.59 27.45
C PRO A 447 37.11 -16.42 28.96
N GLU A 448 38.35 -16.62 29.39
CA GLU A 448 38.77 -16.41 30.78
C GLU A 448 38.74 -14.93 31.20
N LEU A 449 38.67 -14.00 30.24
CA LEU A 449 38.57 -12.55 30.47
C LEU A 449 37.14 -12.05 30.68
N VAL A 450 36.15 -12.96 30.72
CA VAL A 450 34.75 -12.63 31.02
C VAL A 450 34.54 -12.61 32.53
N PHE A 451 34.09 -11.46 33.04
CA PHE A 451 33.73 -11.25 34.43
C PHE A 451 32.22 -11.40 34.62
N GLU A 452 31.82 -11.85 35.80
CA GLU A 452 30.42 -11.88 36.24
C GLU A 452 30.15 -10.78 37.25
N SER A 453 29.06 -10.04 37.05
CA SER A 453 28.50 -9.13 38.05
C SER A 453 27.05 -9.49 38.35
N ILE A 454 26.58 -9.07 39.51
CA ILE A 454 25.18 -9.19 39.91
C ILE A 454 24.64 -7.76 40.02
N SER A 455 23.65 -7.42 39.19
CA SER A 455 22.96 -6.14 39.23
C SER A 455 22.20 -5.98 40.56
N ALA A 456 21.87 -4.74 40.93
CA ALA A 456 21.06 -4.44 42.12
C ALA A 456 19.69 -5.15 42.11
N ASP A 457 19.21 -5.53 40.92
CA ASP A 457 17.96 -6.24 40.69
C ASP A 457 18.08 -7.78 40.79
N GLY A 458 19.29 -8.29 41.07
CA GLY A 458 19.57 -9.73 41.23
C GLY A 458 19.90 -10.48 39.94
N GLU A 459 19.91 -9.79 38.79
CA GLU A 459 20.30 -10.38 37.51
C GLU A 459 21.82 -10.54 37.39
N ARG A 460 22.26 -11.69 36.88
CA ARG A 460 23.67 -11.98 36.61
C ARG A 460 24.02 -11.50 35.21
N GLU A 461 24.93 -10.54 35.10
CA GLU A 461 25.45 -10.06 33.82
C GLU A 461 26.92 -10.45 33.65
N GLN A 462 27.24 -11.08 32.52
CA GLN A 462 28.60 -11.36 32.09
C GLN A 462 29.11 -10.22 31.21
N PHE A 463 30.36 -9.76 31.42
CA PHE A 463 30.96 -8.68 30.64
C PHE A 463 32.49 -8.81 30.60
N PHE A 464 33.15 -8.17 29.64
CA PHE A 464 34.61 -8.06 29.56
C PHE A 464 35.00 -6.61 29.27
N PHE A 465 36.24 -6.24 29.54
CA PHE A 465 36.72 -4.88 29.26
C PHE A 465 37.40 -4.82 27.89
N TYR A 466 36.96 -3.87 27.07
CA TYR A 466 37.57 -3.53 25.80
C TYR A 466 38.11 -2.11 25.84
N HIS A 467 39.36 -1.93 25.41
CA HIS A 467 39.99 -0.61 25.36
C HIS A 467 39.77 0.00 23.98
N ARG A 468 38.93 1.04 23.91
CA ARG A 468 38.76 1.88 22.72
C ARG A 468 39.32 3.28 23.03
N GLY A 469 40.60 3.50 22.73
CA GLY A 469 41.33 4.70 23.17
C GLY A 469 41.90 4.56 24.58
N ASP A 470 41.84 5.62 25.39
CA ASP A 470 42.53 5.75 26.69
C ASP A 470 41.68 5.34 27.92
N GLN A 471 40.46 4.82 27.70
CA GLN A 471 39.57 4.36 28.78
C GLN A 471 39.04 2.94 28.54
N PRO A 472 39.07 2.04 29.56
CA PRO A 472 38.45 0.73 29.48
C PRO A 472 36.92 0.85 29.46
N GLN A 473 36.27 0.25 28.47
CA GLN A 473 34.82 0.16 28.38
C GLN A 473 34.37 -1.26 28.70
N ALA A 474 33.43 -1.42 29.63
CA ALA A 474 32.81 -2.72 29.91
C ALA A 474 31.81 -3.07 28.80
N ILE A 475 31.98 -4.24 28.19
CA ILE A 475 31.14 -4.76 27.12
C ILE A 475 30.45 -6.03 27.61
N PRO A 476 29.11 -6.13 27.55
CA PRO A 476 28.40 -7.35 27.93
C PRO A 476 28.80 -8.53 27.03
N PHE A 477 29.11 -9.66 27.65
CA PHE A 477 29.45 -10.91 27.00
C PHE A 477 28.17 -11.70 26.70
N ARG A 478 27.95 -12.01 25.42
CA ARG A 478 26.84 -12.82 24.94
C ARG A 478 27.40 -14.08 24.29
N PRO A 479 27.14 -15.29 24.84
CA PRO A 479 27.70 -16.53 24.31
C PRO A 479 27.41 -16.78 22.83
N GLU A 480 26.25 -16.31 22.36
CA GLU A 480 25.80 -16.39 20.96
C GLU A 480 26.70 -15.63 19.96
N GLN A 481 27.47 -14.66 20.45
CA GLN A 481 28.37 -13.82 19.64
C GLN A 481 29.82 -14.33 19.64
N PHE A 482 30.09 -15.46 20.30
CA PHE A 482 31.39 -16.11 20.36
C PHE A 482 31.44 -17.33 19.43
N ASP A 483 32.41 -17.35 18.50
CA ASP A 483 32.74 -18.52 17.70
C ASP A 483 33.89 -19.30 18.37
N PRO A 484 33.63 -20.50 18.95
CA PRO A 484 34.64 -21.29 19.64
C PRO A 484 35.71 -21.86 18.70
N HIS A 485 35.37 -22.10 17.43
CA HIS A 485 36.29 -22.69 16.46
C HIS A 485 37.30 -21.67 15.93
N ARG A 486 36.90 -20.40 15.87
CA ARG A 486 37.74 -19.29 15.39
C ARG A 486 38.33 -18.43 16.51
N GLN A 487 37.99 -18.70 17.77
CA GLN A 487 38.31 -17.87 18.93
C GLN A 487 38.00 -16.39 18.67
N ARG A 488 36.84 -16.12 18.08
CA ARG A 488 36.45 -14.78 17.63
C ARG A 488 35.18 -14.37 18.35
N TYR A 489 35.20 -13.19 18.97
CA TYR A 489 34.02 -12.58 19.56
C TYR A 489 33.57 -11.40 18.73
N GLU A 490 32.29 -11.37 18.37
CA GLU A 490 31.71 -10.33 17.53
C GLU A 490 30.70 -9.51 18.33
N HIS A 491 31.18 -8.51 19.07
CA HIS A 491 30.29 -7.64 19.82
C HIS A 491 29.53 -6.71 18.88
N ARG A 492 28.23 -6.89 18.77
CA ARG A 492 27.37 -5.97 18.00
C ARG A 492 26.94 -4.83 18.92
N LEU A 493 27.44 -3.60 18.70
CA LEU A 493 26.99 -2.42 19.45
C LEU A 493 25.53 -2.17 19.07
N GLN A 494 24.67 -2.32 20.06
CA GLN A 494 23.27 -2.01 19.96
C GLN A 494 23.10 -0.54 20.34
N LEU A 495 22.66 0.32 19.41
CA LEU A 495 22.24 1.65 19.82
C LEU A 495 21.00 1.47 20.70
N PRO A 496 20.97 2.04 21.92
CA PRO A 496 19.77 1.99 22.73
C PRO A 496 18.63 2.67 21.96
N PRO A 497 17.39 2.20 22.12
CA PRO A 497 16.23 2.83 21.49
C PRO A 497 16.18 4.33 21.83
N LEU A 498 15.73 5.17 20.89
CA LEU A 498 15.56 6.63 21.09
C LEU A 498 14.78 6.93 22.37
N PHE A 499 13.79 6.09 22.68
CA PHE A 499 13.13 6.05 23.98
C PHE A 499 13.71 4.88 24.79
N GLY A 500 14.38 5.14 25.91
CA GLY A 500 15.10 4.12 26.69
C GLY A 500 14.30 2.88 27.08
N PRO A 501 14.93 1.81 27.61
CA PRO A 501 14.32 0.49 27.79
C PRO A 501 13.01 0.47 28.60
N ASN A 502 12.85 1.36 29.60
CA ASN A 502 11.62 1.52 30.40
C ASN A 502 10.50 2.33 29.70
N LEU A 503 10.79 2.93 28.54
CA LEU A 503 9.89 3.78 27.73
C LEU A 503 9.41 3.09 26.44
N THR A 504 9.69 1.79 26.27
CA THR A 504 9.26 0.98 25.13
C THR A 504 7.74 1.02 24.90
N ALA A 505 6.95 1.01 25.97
CA ALA A 505 5.49 1.15 25.88
C ALA A 505 5.04 2.53 25.36
N LEU A 506 5.75 3.61 25.75
CA LEU A 506 5.48 4.97 25.29
C LEU A 506 5.87 5.11 23.81
N GLY A 507 6.99 4.52 23.39
CA GLY A 507 7.40 4.45 22.00
C GLY A 507 6.37 3.75 21.11
N ILE A 508 5.90 2.56 21.52
CA ILE A 508 4.83 1.86 20.80
C ILE A 508 3.55 2.70 20.76
N ALA A 509 3.12 3.28 21.88
CA ALA A 509 1.93 4.13 21.92
C ALA A 509 2.04 5.34 20.97
N LEU A 510 3.22 5.94 20.86
CA LEU A 510 3.49 7.06 19.94
C LEU A 510 3.40 6.62 18.48
N VAL A 511 3.91 5.43 18.15
CA VAL A 511 3.81 4.84 16.81
C VAL A 511 2.37 4.52 16.45
N LEU A 512 1.58 3.98 17.38
CA LEU A 512 0.17 3.72 17.14
C LEU A 512 -0.63 5.03 17.00
N LEU A 513 -0.35 6.04 17.82
CA LEU A 513 -0.93 7.37 17.65
C LEU A 513 -0.55 8.00 16.31
N PHE A 514 0.68 7.78 15.88
CA PHE A 514 1.15 8.20 14.57
C PHE A 514 0.39 7.53 13.43
N ALA A 515 0.31 6.20 13.46
CA ALA A 515 -0.42 5.38 12.50
C ALA A 515 -1.90 5.80 12.42
N PHE A 516 -2.51 6.10 13.58
CA PHE A 516 -3.88 6.65 13.64
C PHE A 516 -3.99 8.00 12.95
N GLY A 517 -3.12 8.96 13.29
CA GLY A 517 -3.17 10.31 12.72
C GLY A 517 -2.86 10.34 11.23
N LEU A 518 -1.95 9.48 10.77
CA LEU A 518 -1.66 9.24 9.36
C LEU A 518 -2.91 8.76 8.61
N GLY A 519 -3.58 7.73 9.14
CA GLY A 519 -4.80 7.16 8.58
C GLY A 519 -5.98 8.13 8.56
N PHE A 520 -6.21 8.78 9.70
CA PHE A 520 -7.25 9.78 9.85
C PHE A 520 -7.03 10.97 8.90
N GLY A 521 -5.80 11.48 8.84
CA GLY A 521 -5.43 12.63 8.02
C GLY A 521 -5.48 12.36 6.52
N SER A 522 -4.94 11.23 6.08
CA SER A 522 -4.97 10.82 4.67
C SER A 522 -6.41 10.60 4.18
N THR A 523 -7.26 9.99 5.01
CA THR A 523 -8.68 9.79 4.68
C THR A 523 -9.46 11.09 4.62
N LEU A 524 -9.20 12.03 5.53
CA LEU A 524 -9.82 13.36 5.48
C LEU A 524 -9.42 14.12 4.21
N ALA A 525 -8.21 13.88 3.71
CA ALA A 525 -7.68 14.43 2.48
C ALA A 525 -8.29 13.79 1.21
N GLU A 526 -8.94 12.63 1.34
CA GLU A 526 -9.38 11.82 0.21
C GLU A 526 -10.55 12.48 -0.57
N PRO A 527 -10.35 12.87 -1.84
CA PRO A 527 -11.37 13.55 -2.62
C PRO A 527 -12.56 12.66 -2.97
N ALA A 528 -12.32 11.37 -3.25
CA ALA A 528 -13.37 10.42 -3.60
C ALA A 528 -14.37 10.24 -2.44
N LEU A 529 -13.87 10.21 -1.20
CA LEU A 529 -14.69 10.12 0.00
C LEU A 529 -15.57 11.36 0.19
N ARG A 530 -15.05 12.55 -0.09
CA ARG A 530 -15.85 13.80 -0.01
C ARG A 530 -16.95 13.83 -1.08
N ALA A 531 -16.69 13.31 -2.27
CA ALA A 531 -17.70 13.17 -3.32
C ALA A 531 -18.80 12.17 -2.92
N LEU A 532 -18.42 11.03 -2.33
CA LEU A 532 -19.35 10.05 -1.78
C LEU A 532 -20.22 10.69 -0.68
N GLY A 533 -19.61 11.43 0.25
CA GLY A 533 -20.33 12.12 1.33
C GLY A 533 -21.41 13.07 0.81
N ARG A 534 -21.14 13.83 -0.27
CA ARG A 534 -22.16 14.68 -0.91
C ARG A 534 -23.30 13.86 -1.52
N THR A 535 -22.97 12.75 -2.17
CA THR A 535 -23.98 11.85 -2.75
C THR A 535 -24.88 11.24 -1.67
N VAL A 536 -24.30 10.86 -0.53
CA VAL A 536 -25.06 10.38 0.64
C VAL A 536 -25.96 11.47 1.21
N GLU A 537 -25.46 12.71 1.33
CA GLU A 537 -26.25 13.84 1.82
C GLU A 537 -27.43 14.17 0.90
N GLU A 538 -27.23 14.14 -0.42
CA GLU A 538 -28.27 14.34 -1.42
C GLU A 538 -29.34 13.24 -1.37
N LEU A 539 -28.94 11.98 -1.29
CA LEU A 539 -29.86 10.84 -1.26
C LEU A 539 -30.61 10.69 0.07
N THR A 540 -30.04 11.20 1.16
CA THR A 540 -30.69 11.23 2.47
C THR A 540 -31.46 12.53 2.73
N VAL A 541 -31.58 13.41 1.73
CA VAL A 541 -32.28 14.71 1.85
C VAL A 541 -31.74 15.53 3.03
N GLY A 542 -30.42 15.50 3.23
CA GLY A 542 -29.73 16.18 4.33
C GLY A 542 -29.88 15.54 5.72
N THR A 543 -30.55 14.39 5.84
CA THR A 543 -30.69 13.67 7.12
C THR A 543 -29.32 13.24 7.66
N ILE A 544 -28.42 12.81 6.77
CA ILE A 544 -27.03 12.48 7.10
C ILE A 544 -26.13 13.51 6.43
N ARG A 545 -25.38 14.27 7.23
CA ARG A 545 -24.45 15.26 6.69
C ARG A 545 -23.23 14.56 6.09
N GLY A 546 -22.80 14.95 4.90
CA GLY A 546 -21.65 14.33 4.23
C GLY A 546 -20.37 14.43 5.05
N GLN A 547 -20.19 15.50 5.82
CA GLN A 547 -19.05 15.68 6.72
C GLN A 547 -19.03 14.66 7.87
N GLU A 548 -20.19 14.26 8.39
CA GLU A 548 -20.28 13.26 9.47
C GLU A 548 -19.87 11.88 8.96
N VAL A 549 -20.25 11.55 7.72
CA VAL A 549 -19.79 10.33 7.03
C VAL A 549 -18.28 10.33 6.86
N VAL A 550 -17.72 11.44 6.34
CA VAL A 550 -16.26 11.57 6.15
C VAL A 550 -15.51 11.40 7.49
N LEU A 551 -16.03 11.99 8.57
CA LEU A 551 -15.42 11.89 9.89
C LEU A 551 -15.49 10.46 10.45
N ALA A 552 -16.66 9.81 10.39
CA ALA A 552 -16.83 8.43 10.84
C ALA A 552 -15.89 7.49 10.06
N VAL A 553 -15.83 7.63 8.75
CA VAL A 553 -14.91 6.87 7.89
C VAL A 553 -13.45 7.11 8.29
N SER A 554 -13.04 8.36 8.49
CA SER A 554 -11.66 8.72 8.87
C SER A 554 -11.24 8.11 10.21
N ILE A 555 -12.14 8.06 11.20
CA ILE A 555 -11.90 7.40 12.49
C ILE A 555 -11.71 5.89 12.27
N GLY A 556 -12.60 5.26 11.48
CA GLY A 556 -12.48 3.85 11.15
C GLY A 556 -11.17 3.50 10.44
N VAL A 557 -10.72 4.33 9.48
CA VAL A 557 -9.43 4.12 8.79
C VAL A 557 -8.27 4.23 9.77
N GLY A 558 -8.28 5.25 10.63
CA GLY A 558 -7.25 5.43 11.65
C GLY A 558 -7.13 4.20 12.56
N VAL A 559 -8.26 3.66 13.05
CA VAL A 559 -8.27 2.43 13.86
C VAL A 559 -7.82 1.22 13.06
N GLY A 560 -8.23 1.09 11.80
CA GLY A 560 -7.83 -0.01 10.91
C GLY A 560 -6.32 -0.03 10.63
N ILE A 561 -5.72 1.15 10.39
CA ILE A 561 -4.26 1.28 10.20
C ILE A 561 -3.53 0.99 11.50
N VAL A 562 -4.03 1.42 12.66
CA VAL A 562 -3.48 1.02 13.96
C VAL A 562 -3.50 -0.51 14.12
N ALA A 563 -4.62 -1.17 13.79
CA ALA A 563 -4.71 -2.63 13.84
C ALA A 563 -3.71 -3.30 12.89
N GLY A 564 -3.52 -2.75 11.69
CA GLY A 564 -2.55 -3.24 10.71
C GLY A 564 -1.09 -3.03 11.12
N VAL A 565 -0.78 -1.88 11.72
CA VAL A 565 0.55 -1.64 12.29
C VAL A 565 0.79 -2.56 13.49
N CYS A 566 -0.17 -2.71 14.41
CA CYS A 566 -0.09 -3.70 15.48
C CYS A 566 0.17 -5.11 14.96
N ARG A 567 -0.48 -5.52 13.86
CA ARG A 567 -0.24 -6.81 13.22
C ARG A 567 1.24 -7.01 12.89
N ILE A 568 1.86 -6.02 12.25
CA ILE A 568 3.27 -6.08 11.83
C ILE A 568 4.20 -6.02 13.06
N LEU A 569 3.90 -5.14 14.02
CA LEU A 569 4.70 -4.96 15.24
C LEU A 569 4.78 -6.22 16.12
N PHE A 570 3.68 -6.97 16.20
CA PHE A 570 3.55 -8.17 17.03
C PHE A 570 3.61 -9.48 16.23
N ASP A 571 3.86 -9.41 14.91
CA ASP A 571 3.89 -10.55 13.98
C ASP A 571 2.62 -11.44 14.04
N PHE A 572 1.45 -10.81 14.14
CA PHE A 572 0.18 -11.54 14.14
C PHE A 572 -0.25 -11.94 12.72
N PRO A 573 -0.80 -13.16 12.52
CA PRO A 573 -1.35 -13.54 11.22
C PRO A 573 -2.55 -12.65 10.87
N LEU A 574 -2.61 -12.14 9.62
CA LEU A 574 -3.68 -11.23 9.18
C LEU A 574 -5.09 -11.77 9.44
N LEU A 575 -5.31 -13.07 9.22
CA LEU A 575 -6.62 -13.71 9.40
C LEU A 575 -7.15 -13.65 10.83
N TRP A 576 -6.28 -13.55 11.84
CA TRP A 576 -6.69 -13.47 13.24
C TRP A 576 -7.30 -12.11 13.59
N ILE A 577 -6.98 -11.07 12.84
CA ILE A 577 -7.58 -9.74 12.99
C ILE A 577 -8.74 -9.59 12.01
N LEU A 578 -8.54 -10.03 10.77
CA LEU A 578 -9.50 -9.89 9.68
C LEU A 578 -10.77 -10.71 9.92
N GLY A 579 -10.64 -11.97 10.34
CA GLY A 579 -11.77 -12.87 10.57
C GLY A 579 -12.77 -12.33 11.61
N PRO A 580 -12.33 -11.99 12.84
CA PRO A 580 -13.21 -11.38 13.83
C PRO A 580 -13.82 -10.04 13.38
N ALA A 581 -13.03 -9.19 12.70
CA ALA A 581 -13.55 -7.91 12.19
C ALA A 581 -14.69 -8.11 11.19
N TYR A 582 -14.54 -9.03 10.22
CA TYR A 582 -15.61 -9.33 9.28
C TYR A 582 -16.79 -10.09 9.90
N LEU A 583 -16.57 -10.90 10.95
CA LEU A 583 -17.66 -11.49 11.71
C LEU A 583 -18.53 -10.41 12.37
N VAL A 584 -17.91 -9.42 13.01
CA VAL A 584 -18.62 -8.26 13.56
C VAL A 584 -19.35 -7.49 12.46
N LEU A 585 -18.72 -7.29 11.29
CA LEU A 585 -19.36 -6.63 10.14
C LEU A 585 -20.60 -7.38 9.64
N LEU A 586 -20.57 -8.71 9.58
CA LEU A 586 -21.73 -9.50 9.17
C LEU A 586 -22.88 -9.39 10.17
N LEU A 587 -22.58 -9.37 11.48
CA LEU A 587 -23.58 -9.16 12.53
C LEU A 587 -24.19 -7.76 12.45
N LEU A 588 -23.38 -6.72 12.31
CA LEU A 588 -23.84 -5.35 12.18
C LEU A 588 -24.64 -5.14 10.87
N THR A 589 -24.25 -5.81 9.79
CA THR A 589 -24.97 -5.80 8.51
C THR A 589 -26.34 -6.47 8.60
N ALA A 590 -26.48 -7.51 9.44
CA ALA A 590 -27.77 -8.16 9.67
C ALA A 590 -28.79 -7.18 10.27
N VAL A 591 -28.35 -6.35 11.22
CA VAL A 591 -29.20 -5.42 11.97
C VAL A 591 -29.43 -4.09 11.24
N SER A 592 -28.54 -3.70 10.33
CA SER A 592 -28.61 -2.41 9.62
C SER A 592 -29.65 -2.36 8.50
N SER A 593 -30.15 -1.17 8.15
CA SER A 593 -31.03 -1.00 6.98
C SER A 593 -30.29 -1.24 5.65
N GLU A 594 -31.01 -1.54 4.56
CA GLU A 594 -30.41 -1.74 3.22
C GLU A 594 -29.66 -0.50 2.72
N LEU A 595 -30.21 0.69 2.94
CA LEU A 595 -29.56 1.96 2.58
C LEU A 595 -28.25 2.14 3.35
N MET A 596 -28.28 1.98 4.68
CA MET A 596 -27.09 2.15 5.51
C MET A 596 -26.03 1.09 5.20
N THR A 597 -26.46 -0.16 4.94
CA THR A 597 -25.58 -1.25 4.50
C THR A 597 -24.90 -0.87 3.18
N SER A 598 -25.66 -0.40 2.19
CA SER A 598 -25.09 -0.06 0.88
C SER A 598 -24.09 1.09 0.98
N ILE A 599 -24.40 2.11 1.79
CA ILE A 599 -23.49 3.23 2.05
C ILE A 599 -22.24 2.77 2.81
N SER A 600 -22.39 2.02 3.91
CA SER A 600 -21.27 1.63 4.77
C SER A 600 -20.24 0.77 4.04
N TRP A 601 -20.72 -0.20 3.25
CA TRP A 601 -19.85 -1.09 2.49
C TRP A 601 -19.16 -0.40 1.32
N ASP A 602 -19.82 0.55 0.65
CA ASP A 602 -19.17 1.38 -0.37
C ASP A 602 -18.15 2.33 0.26
N CYS A 603 -18.47 2.97 1.40
CA CYS A 603 -17.54 3.83 2.15
C CYS A 603 -16.22 3.11 2.47
N GLY A 604 -16.26 1.83 2.84
CA GLY A 604 -15.07 1.01 3.08
C GLY A 604 -14.11 0.97 1.89
N GLY A 605 -14.64 0.78 0.68
CA GLY A 605 -13.85 0.80 -0.55
C GLY A 605 -13.28 2.19 -0.86
N VAL A 606 -14.08 3.24 -0.73
CA VAL A 606 -13.68 4.62 -1.11
C VAL A 606 -12.56 5.20 -0.24
N THR A 607 -12.16 4.54 0.85
CA THR A 607 -11.11 5.01 1.78
C THR A 607 -9.68 4.99 1.24
N THR A 608 -9.44 4.30 0.12
CA THR A 608 -8.10 3.97 -0.39
C THR A 608 -7.80 4.63 -1.74
N GLY A 609 -7.73 5.96 -1.72
CA GLY A 609 -7.40 6.71 -2.93
C GLY A 609 -5.90 7.01 -3.10
N PRO A 610 -5.57 8.00 -3.96
CA PRO A 610 -4.23 8.16 -4.52
C PRO A 610 -3.21 8.69 -3.50
N VAL A 611 -3.66 9.18 -2.34
CA VAL A 611 -2.80 9.66 -1.26
C VAL A 611 -2.60 8.57 -0.20
N THR A 612 -3.68 7.90 0.21
CA THR A 612 -3.64 6.89 1.28
C THR A 612 -2.89 5.63 0.86
N VAL A 613 -3.13 5.12 -0.36
CA VAL A 613 -2.54 3.83 -0.80
C VAL A 613 -1.01 3.85 -0.79
N PRO A 614 -0.32 4.80 -1.45
CA PRO A 614 1.14 4.80 -1.48
C PRO A 614 1.75 4.97 -0.09
N LEU A 615 1.14 5.81 0.75
CA LEU A 615 1.64 6.13 2.08
C LEU A 615 1.53 4.95 3.04
N VAL A 616 0.38 4.25 3.04
CA VAL A 616 0.15 3.12 3.94
C VAL A 616 0.90 1.87 3.48
N LEU A 617 1.02 1.62 2.16
CA LEU A 617 1.86 0.54 1.64
C LEU A 617 3.33 0.77 1.99
N ALA A 618 3.85 1.98 1.74
CA ALA A 618 5.23 2.32 2.08
C ALA A 618 5.51 2.22 3.59
N LEU A 619 4.56 2.65 4.44
CA LEU A 619 4.64 2.45 5.89
C LEU A 619 4.70 0.97 6.25
N GLY A 620 3.77 0.15 5.73
CA GLY A 620 3.67 -1.28 6.05
C GLY A 620 4.92 -2.06 5.62
N LEU A 621 5.45 -1.77 4.43
CA LEU A 621 6.67 -2.40 3.91
C LEU A 621 7.92 -1.93 4.65
N GLY A 622 8.04 -0.62 4.94
CA GLY A 622 9.15 -0.08 5.72
C GLY A 622 9.21 -0.67 7.13
N LEU A 623 8.06 -0.82 7.79
CA LEU A 623 7.95 -1.51 9.08
C LEU A 623 8.31 -2.99 8.96
N GLY A 624 7.75 -3.67 7.95
CA GLY A 624 7.95 -5.12 7.78
C GLY A 624 9.39 -5.49 7.47
N GLY A 625 10.08 -4.68 6.67
CA GLY A 625 11.48 -4.85 6.30
C GLY A 625 12.44 -4.70 7.48
N GLU A 626 12.28 -3.66 8.30
CA GLU A 626 13.14 -3.45 9.48
C GLU A 626 12.87 -4.50 10.58
N LEU A 627 11.66 -5.06 10.65
CA LEU A 627 11.29 -6.09 11.62
C LEU A 627 11.58 -7.51 11.14
N ALA A 628 12.14 -7.68 9.93
CA ALA A 628 12.36 -8.96 9.26
C ALA A 628 11.10 -9.85 9.20
N THR A 629 9.91 -9.24 9.21
CA THR A 629 8.64 -9.97 9.08
C THR A 629 8.38 -10.27 7.61
N LEU A 630 7.88 -11.47 7.33
CA LEU A 630 7.67 -11.97 5.96
C LEU A 630 6.58 -11.22 5.17
N GLU A 631 5.77 -10.38 5.83
CA GLU A 631 4.57 -9.76 5.25
C GLU A 631 4.43 -8.28 5.67
N GLY A 632 4.74 -7.32 4.79
CA GLY A 632 4.42 -5.89 4.98
C GLY A 632 3.02 -5.47 4.49
N PHE A 633 2.31 -6.38 3.80
CA PHE A 633 0.95 -6.17 3.28
C PHE A 633 -0.14 -6.47 4.34
N GLY A 634 -1.39 -6.12 4.04
CA GLY A 634 -2.57 -6.36 4.90
C GLY A 634 -2.98 -5.16 5.76
N VAL A 635 -2.21 -4.07 5.75
CA VAL A 635 -2.56 -2.84 6.46
C VAL A 635 -3.72 -2.13 5.77
N LEU A 636 -3.75 -2.09 4.42
CA LEU A 636 -4.84 -1.48 3.66
C LEU A 636 -6.14 -2.27 3.84
N ALA A 637 -6.05 -3.61 3.86
CA ALA A 637 -7.20 -4.47 4.12
C ALA A 637 -7.94 -4.08 5.41
N LEU A 638 -7.18 -3.87 6.50
CA LEU A 638 -7.73 -3.44 7.79
C LEU A 638 -8.18 -1.97 7.75
N ALA A 639 -7.45 -1.11 7.04
CA ALA A 639 -7.82 0.27 6.78
C ALA A 639 -9.17 0.39 6.05
N SER A 640 -9.57 -0.59 5.23
CA SER A 640 -10.87 -0.63 4.54
C SER A 640 -11.98 -1.36 5.31
N ALA A 641 -11.65 -2.33 6.18
CA ALA A 641 -12.65 -3.06 6.96
C ALA A 641 -13.24 -2.24 8.13
N PHE A 642 -12.39 -1.56 8.91
CA PHE A 642 -12.82 -0.80 10.08
C PHE A 642 -13.71 0.43 9.80
N PRO A 643 -13.55 1.17 8.68
CA PRO A 643 -14.52 2.19 8.26
C PRO A 643 -15.94 1.67 8.09
N ILE A 644 -16.10 0.46 7.58
CA ILE A 644 -17.42 -0.15 7.40
C ILE A 644 -18.06 -0.33 8.78
N ILE A 645 -17.30 -0.81 9.77
CA ILE A 645 -17.75 -0.95 11.16
C ILE A 645 -18.17 0.42 11.70
N SER A 646 -17.31 1.44 11.53
CA SER A 646 -17.55 2.79 12.05
C SER A 646 -18.80 3.44 11.47
N VAL A 647 -19.00 3.37 10.15
CA VAL A 647 -20.17 3.94 9.47
C VAL A 647 -21.44 3.18 9.84
N GLN A 648 -21.37 1.85 9.99
CA GLN A 648 -22.52 1.04 10.34
C GLN A 648 -22.96 1.29 11.79
N LEU A 649 -22.01 1.44 12.72
CA LEU A 649 -22.29 1.89 14.09
C LEU A 649 -22.87 3.30 14.12
N PHE A 650 -22.30 4.24 13.36
CA PHE A 650 -22.84 5.59 13.23
C PHE A 650 -24.29 5.58 12.74
N GLY A 651 -24.60 4.78 11.71
CA GLY A 651 -25.95 4.63 11.18
C GLY A 651 -26.95 4.06 12.19
N LEU A 652 -26.54 3.05 12.97
CA LEU A 652 -27.39 2.48 14.03
C LEU A 652 -27.64 3.48 15.17
N ILE A 653 -26.61 4.23 15.59
CA ILE A 653 -26.75 5.27 16.62
C ILE A 653 -27.68 6.39 16.13
N ALA A 654 -27.55 6.81 14.87
CA ALA A 654 -28.42 7.82 14.26
C ALA A 654 -29.88 7.36 14.23
N GLN A 655 -30.14 6.11 13.81
CA GLN A 655 -31.49 5.52 13.81
C GLN A 655 -32.08 5.46 15.23
N PHE A 656 -31.30 5.03 16.22
CA PHE A 656 -31.75 4.94 17.60
C PHE A 656 -32.13 6.32 18.18
N ARG A 657 -31.32 7.35 17.91
CA ARG A 657 -31.62 8.73 18.33
C ARG A 657 -32.90 9.27 17.69
N GLN A 658 -33.14 8.96 16.41
CA GLN A 658 -34.38 9.34 15.74
C GLN A 658 -35.61 8.63 16.33
N GLY A 659 -35.50 7.33 16.64
CA GLY A 659 -36.57 6.57 17.29
C GLY A 659 -36.96 7.15 18.66
N GLN A 660 -35.99 7.61 19.45
CA GLN A 660 -36.25 8.27 20.73
C GLN A 660 -36.85 9.66 20.60
N ALA A 661 -36.56 10.40 19.52
CA ALA A 661 -37.13 11.73 19.28
C ALA A 661 -38.59 11.69 18.83
N ILE A 662 -39.04 10.58 18.24
CA ILE A 662 -40.42 10.38 17.75
C ILE A 662 -41.33 9.79 18.86
N ALA A 663 -40.77 9.00 19.78
CA ALA A 663 -41.50 8.40 20.90
C ALA A 663 -42.25 9.38 21.84
N PRO A 664 -41.74 10.58 22.21
CA PRO A 664 -42.43 11.45 23.16
C PRO A 664 -43.74 12.06 22.65
N ASP A 665 -44.02 12.04 21.35
CA ASP A 665 -45.28 12.58 20.79
C ASP A 665 -46.41 11.53 20.71
N GLN A 666 -46.11 10.23 20.88
CA GLN A 666 -47.13 9.17 20.85
C GLN A 666 -47.76 8.87 22.22
N GLU A 667 -47.13 9.27 23.31
CA GLU A 667 -47.75 9.21 24.65
C GLU A 667 -48.59 10.46 24.99
N ALA A 668 -48.62 11.45 24.11
CA ALA A 668 -49.35 12.71 24.26
C ALA A 668 -50.62 12.81 23.38
N GLN A 669 -51.01 11.74 22.67
CA GLN A 669 -52.29 11.58 21.96
C GLN A 669 -53.08 10.43 22.59
#